data_AF-A0A2W7GPS6-F1
#
_entry.id   AF-A0A2W7GPS6-F1
#
_cell.length_a   1.000
_cell.length_b   1.000
_cell.length_c   1.000
_cell.angle_alpha   90.00
_cell.angle_beta   90.00
_cell.angle_gamma   90.00
#
_symmetry.space_group_name_H-M   'P 1'
#
loop_
_entity.id
_entity.type
_entity.pdbx_description
1 polymer ?
#
loop_
_entity_poly.entity_id
_entity_poly.type
_entity_poly.pdbx_seq_one_letter_code
_entity_poly.pdbx_strand_id
1 'polypeptide(L)'
;MKKTNKVLLSLASVSILATPLLAASCNRTAKFDQIDDGILKIAAGFSEKNVQGEALKGVVSAYNDWLNKNPDKANEGYLPVKYEFLPNGYQTGPLTTKLAAKERKTFWNILLNYPTSASIIAQNSMNLALSDEEFEALGIADAFKDSNKAIGGNTKNEKWVVPLGVSSEISSINKVLVGKFASELKDKMGVKYEESKSSKLKSYIEYYNSKSNGKKSYVDKFWKSAKANIDENVKTEISKMNLDLSDEIFNSYEKLVKFAIAARKMYPKDLSKPILGIDSLATAINVMTAAKTKGDLTKGFITPSPEHVIDGGYDYSSFLKDGTSQNKIFKDLLEIIFEGIKTGAVWVGGGGAYGSNLLTKHNMAINIGSTAGYSHTYIDSDHVTINYVNEEKNTIDSRDIFTLSEGKEKSLLKFTSGKYTNDIYASNSTNDPGKHNKKFVSKDKADELINKVKSNYAKYKLVRLGYDKNTNQLVLSKSNGKIDKGYKLKDEDKGKVVHLGVIFSGDQIEYSLVESTLIKEKKLDSNALLNKVDADWVSAPLKGKSEDKNSVFVQGPSMVLIHANERENKATKLFVNWMFKNKLNSIEFNKTKKAVKFDNIVPIDAFNQYSSYISPSKSYFETKNGDISKLKLNDASKIAFENLKKISSDSSNYQTADDVASVKSDKLRDAIGSAGRKMVNEVASSKPVDLKDFLAQIDKLFK
;
A
#
# COMPACT_ATOMS: atom_id res chain seq x y z
N MET A 1 -18.77 2.32 -28.06
CA MET A 1 -17.92 3.05 -27.11
C MET A 1 -17.46 2.10 -26.02
N LYS A 2 -16.15 1.85 -25.96
CA LYS A 2 -15.51 0.72 -25.28
C LYS A 2 -15.26 1.04 -23.81
N LYS A 3 -15.82 0.25 -22.89
CA LYS A 3 -15.54 0.27 -21.44
C LYS A 3 -14.46 -0.77 -21.14
N THR A 4 -13.29 -0.31 -20.75
CA THR A 4 -12.09 -1.13 -20.44
C THR A 4 -12.07 -1.53 -18.96
N ASN A 5 -12.24 -2.83 -18.68
CA ASN A 5 -12.03 -3.42 -17.36
C ASN A 5 -10.52 -3.60 -17.10
N LYS A 6 -9.93 -2.89 -16.13
CA LYS A 6 -8.51 -3.04 -15.77
C LYS A 6 -8.30 -4.00 -14.60
N VAL A 7 -7.35 -4.91 -14.80
CA VAL A 7 -6.64 -5.70 -13.80
C VAL A 7 -5.70 -4.77 -13.04
N LEU A 8 -5.64 -4.92 -11.71
CA LEU A 8 -4.66 -4.26 -10.83
C LEU A 8 -3.25 -4.71 -11.23
N LEU A 9 -2.62 -3.93 -12.09
CA LEU A 9 -1.19 -3.94 -12.33
C LEU A 9 -0.61 -2.79 -11.52
N SER A 10 0.28 -3.11 -10.58
CA SER A 10 1.23 -2.17 -10.01
C SER A 10 2.18 -1.73 -11.13
N LEU A 11 1.71 -0.82 -11.97
CA LEU A 11 2.56 -0.06 -12.85
C LEU A 11 3.29 0.93 -11.95
N ALA A 12 4.54 0.60 -11.64
CA ALA A 12 5.53 1.59 -11.32
C ALA A 12 5.44 2.68 -12.40
N SER A 13 5.21 3.89 -11.90
CA SER A 13 5.16 5.16 -12.57
C SER A 13 6.33 5.26 -13.56
N VAL A 14 6.08 4.94 -14.84
CA VAL A 14 6.72 5.73 -15.89
C VAL A 14 6.09 7.11 -15.72
N SER A 15 6.72 7.92 -14.88
CA SER A 15 6.65 9.36 -14.97
C SER A 15 6.96 9.66 -16.43
N ILE A 16 5.89 9.83 -17.23
CA ILE A 16 5.98 10.61 -18.44
C ILE A 16 6.66 11.87 -17.97
N LEU A 17 7.89 12.05 -18.45
CA LEU A 17 8.70 13.23 -18.26
C LEU A 17 7.72 14.39 -18.24
N ALA A 18 7.55 15.01 -17.07
CA ALA A 18 7.05 16.37 -17.05
C ALA A 18 8.09 17.08 -17.90
N THR A 19 7.78 17.26 -19.19
CA THR A 19 8.51 18.17 -20.05
C THR A 19 8.69 19.41 -19.20
N PRO A 20 9.93 19.87 -19.00
CA PRO A 20 10.17 20.98 -18.13
C PRO A 20 9.22 22.08 -18.61
N LEU A 21 8.39 22.58 -17.70
CA LEU A 21 7.47 23.71 -17.90
C LEU A 21 8.29 25.00 -18.14
N LEU A 22 9.26 24.95 -19.07
CA LEU A 22 10.13 26.05 -19.50
C LEU A 22 9.39 27.04 -20.41
N ALA A 23 8.06 27.06 -20.37
CA ALA A 23 7.24 28.08 -21.02
C ALA A 23 6.11 28.61 -20.12
N ALA A 24 6.25 28.55 -18.78
CA ALA A 24 5.19 29.00 -17.87
C ALA A 24 5.66 29.83 -16.67
N SER A 25 6.86 30.44 -16.71
CA SER A 25 7.24 31.44 -15.68
C SER A 25 6.44 32.75 -15.80
N CYS A 26 5.66 32.94 -16.88
CA CYS A 26 4.81 34.13 -17.07
C CYS A 26 3.31 33.85 -17.25
N ASN A 27 2.84 32.60 -17.18
CA ASN A 27 1.41 32.28 -17.29
C ASN A 27 1.03 31.18 -16.29
N ARG A 28 0.67 31.57 -15.06
CA ARG A 28 -0.24 30.76 -14.25
C ARG A 28 -1.50 30.56 -15.10
N THR A 29 -1.83 29.33 -15.47
CA THR A 29 -3.07 29.05 -16.21
C THR A 29 -4.25 29.56 -15.37
N ALA A 30 -4.99 30.50 -15.93
CA ALA A 30 -6.12 31.12 -15.25
C ALA A 30 -7.19 30.07 -14.92
N LYS A 31 -7.77 30.23 -13.72
CA LYS A 31 -9.00 29.57 -13.26
C LYS A 31 -10.05 29.57 -14.38
N PHE A 32 -10.81 28.47 -14.51
CA PHE A 32 -11.86 28.33 -15.51
C PHE A 32 -13.11 27.68 -14.93
N ASP A 33 -14.28 28.06 -15.46
CA ASP A 33 -15.54 27.42 -15.08
C ASP A 33 -15.78 26.15 -15.91
N GLN A 34 -16.25 25.11 -15.24
CA GLN A 34 -16.84 23.92 -15.84
C GLN A 34 -18.24 24.27 -16.42
N ILE A 35 -18.74 23.45 -17.36
CA ILE A 35 -20.12 23.58 -17.84
C ILE A 35 -21.05 23.14 -16.72
N ASP A 36 -22.01 24.00 -16.34
CA ASP A 36 -23.11 23.62 -15.44
C ASP A 36 -23.97 22.55 -16.11
N ASP A 37 -23.86 21.31 -15.65
CA ASP A 37 -24.70 20.19 -16.09
C ASP A 37 -25.67 19.72 -15.00
N GLY A 38 -25.72 20.44 -13.87
CA GLY A 38 -26.61 20.17 -12.76
C GLY A 38 -26.30 18.88 -12.00
N ILE A 39 -25.11 18.29 -12.16
CA ILE A 39 -24.73 17.02 -11.53
C ILE A 39 -23.35 17.14 -10.89
N LEU A 40 -23.24 16.77 -9.62
CA LEU A 40 -21.96 16.66 -8.94
C LEU A 40 -21.24 15.36 -9.31
N LYS A 41 -20.05 15.46 -9.89
CA LYS A 41 -19.19 14.32 -10.22
C LYS A 41 -18.15 14.10 -9.14
N ILE A 42 -18.22 12.94 -8.48
CA ILE A 42 -17.22 12.45 -7.53
C ILE A 42 -16.35 11.42 -8.23
N ALA A 43 -15.09 11.76 -8.46
CA ALA A 43 -14.12 10.86 -9.06
C ALA A 43 -13.32 10.09 -8.00
N ALA A 44 -13.17 8.78 -8.15
CA ALA A 44 -12.37 7.98 -7.24
C ALA A 44 -11.70 6.77 -7.91
N GLY A 45 -10.50 6.43 -7.42
CA GLY A 45 -9.71 5.30 -7.89
C GLY A 45 -10.12 3.92 -7.35
N PHE A 46 -11.15 3.85 -6.49
CA PHE A 46 -11.60 2.60 -5.91
C PHE A 46 -12.17 1.67 -6.98
N SER A 47 -11.75 0.41 -6.99
CA SER A 47 -12.38 -0.57 -7.87
C SER A 47 -13.87 -0.64 -7.54
N GLU A 48 -14.72 -0.54 -8.55
CA GLU A 48 -16.18 -0.61 -8.40
C GLU A 48 -16.70 -1.88 -7.70
N LYS A 49 -15.84 -2.89 -7.52
CA LYS A 49 -16.13 -4.19 -6.90
C LYS A 49 -15.37 -4.43 -5.60
N ASN A 50 -14.50 -3.50 -5.17
CA ASN A 50 -13.88 -3.59 -3.86
C ASN A 50 -14.77 -2.89 -2.82
N VAL A 51 -14.46 -3.10 -1.53
CA VAL A 51 -15.29 -2.59 -0.44
C VAL A 51 -15.40 -1.06 -0.43
N GLN A 52 -14.34 -0.35 -0.82
CA GLN A 52 -14.34 1.11 -0.91
C GLN A 52 -15.27 1.63 -2.03
N GLY A 53 -15.22 0.99 -3.21
CA GLY A 53 -16.08 1.35 -4.35
C GLY A 53 -17.54 1.00 -4.12
N GLU A 54 -17.82 -0.15 -3.49
CA GLU A 54 -19.17 -0.53 -3.04
C GLU A 54 -19.73 0.49 -2.02
N ALA A 55 -18.93 0.87 -1.02
CA ALA A 55 -19.33 1.88 -0.03
C ALA A 55 -19.63 3.25 -0.67
N LEU A 56 -18.76 3.73 -1.57
CA LEU A 56 -18.96 5.01 -2.24
C LEU A 56 -20.24 5.02 -3.09
N LYS A 57 -20.49 3.95 -3.85
CA LYS A 57 -21.75 3.78 -4.59
C LYS A 57 -22.96 3.80 -3.68
N GLY A 58 -22.87 3.11 -2.54
CA GLY A 58 -23.91 3.10 -1.53
C GLY A 58 -24.20 4.49 -0.96
N VAL A 59 -23.16 5.27 -0.64
CA VAL A 59 -23.30 6.67 -0.18
C VAL A 59 -23.96 7.54 -1.26
N VAL A 60 -23.51 7.43 -2.51
CA VAL A 60 -24.10 8.19 -3.64
C VAL A 60 -25.57 7.82 -3.85
N SER A 61 -25.91 6.53 -3.79
CA SER A 61 -27.31 6.07 -3.87
C SER A 61 -28.13 6.65 -2.72
N ALA A 62 -27.65 6.53 -1.49
CA ALA A 62 -28.35 7.04 -0.31
C ALA A 62 -28.55 8.56 -0.34
N TYR A 63 -27.58 9.31 -0.86
CA TYR A 63 -27.69 10.75 -1.05
C TYR A 63 -28.78 11.10 -2.08
N ASN A 64 -28.75 10.46 -3.25
CA ASN A 64 -29.73 10.73 -4.30
C ASN A 64 -31.14 10.30 -3.89
N ASP A 65 -31.28 9.18 -3.17
CA ASP A 65 -32.56 8.73 -2.62
C ASP A 65 -33.08 9.70 -1.55
N TRP A 66 -32.20 10.24 -0.71
CA TRP A 66 -32.54 11.30 0.24
C TRP A 66 -33.00 12.57 -0.49
N LEU A 67 -32.26 13.01 -1.52
CA LEU A 67 -32.62 14.19 -2.30
C LEU A 67 -33.98 14.02 -3.00
N ASN A 68 -34.25 12.86 -3.60
CA ASN A 68 -35.53 12.56 -4.24
C ASN A 68 -36.71 12.57 -3.25
N LYS A 69 -36.48 12.20 -1.99
CA LYS A 69 -37.49 12.22 -0.92
C LYS A 69 -37.69 13.62 -0.31
N ASN A 70 -36.78 14.55 -0.57
CA ASN A 70 -36.80 15.92 -0.04
C ASN A 70 -36.63 16.92 -1.21
N PRO A 71 -37.62 17.02 -2.12
CA PRO A 71 -37.49 17.83 -3.34
C PRO A 71 -37.29 19.33 -3.07
N ASP A 72 -37.72 19.81 -1.90
CA ASP A 72 -37.48 21.18 -1.40
C ASP A 72 -35.98 21.51 -1.29
N LYS A 73 -35.12 20.51 -1.05
CA LYS A 73 -33.66 20.69 -0.99
C LYS A 73 -33.05 21.12 -2.32
N ALA A 74 -33.71 20.88 -3.45
CA ALA A 74 -33.26 21.43 -4.73
C ALA A 74 -33.25 22.98 -4.71
N ASN A 75 -34.22 23.61 -4.03
CA ASN A 75 -34.31 25.07 -3.90
C ASN A 75 -33.19 25.63 -3.00
N GLU A 76 -32.72 24.84 -2.04
CA GLU A 76 -31.56 25.19 -1.20
C GLU A 76 -30.24 25.10 -1.98
N GLY A 77 -30.23 24.45 -3.15
CA GLY A 77 -29.08 24.30 -4.03
C GLY A 77 -28.42 22.92 -4.00
N TYR A 78 -29.07 21.90 -3.44
CA TYR A 78 -28.60 20.52 -3.54
C TYR A 78 -28.76 19.99 -4.98
N LEU A 79 -27.78 19.22 -5.45
CA LEU A 79 -27.78 18.64 -6.81
C LEU A 79 -27.50 17.14 -6.74
N PRO A 80 -28.07 16.32 -7.66
CA PRO A 80 -27.76 14.90 -7.75
C PRO A 80 -26.26 14.64 -7.90
N VAL A 81 -25.82 13.51 -7.36
CA VAL A 81 -24.41 13.09 -7.35
C VAL A 81 -24.20 11.87 -8.23
N LYS A 82 -23.07 11.84 -8.94
CA LYS A 82 -22.62 10.73 -9.77
C LYS A 82 -21.21 10.32 -9.38
N TYR A 83 -21.00 9.02 -9.23
CA TYR A 83 -19.68 8.43 -9.06
C TYR A 83 -19.00 8.17 -10.42
N GLU A 84 -17.77 8.65 -10.57
CA GLU A 84 -16.89 8.37 -11.71
C GLU A 84 -15.67 7.53 -11.27
N PHE A 85 -15.59 6.31 -11.80
CA PHE A 85 -14.45 5.43 -11.56
C PHE A 85 -13.23 5.89 -12.38
N LEU A 86 -12.12 6.14 -11.67
CA LEU A 86 -10.81 6.37 -12.28
C LEU A 86 -10.01 5.06 -12.31
N PRO A 87 -9.74 4.48 -13.49
CA PRO A 87 -8.88 3.31 -13.56
C PRO A 87 -7.46 3.73 -13.17
N ASN A 88 -6.82 2.95 -12.29
CA ASN A 88 -5.46 3.12 -11.75
C ASN A 88 -5.35 3.78 -10.34
N GLY A 89 -6.40 3.71 -9.51
CA GLY A 89 -6.25 4.09 -8.10
C GLY A 89 -6.00 5.60 -7.93
N TYR A 90 -5.00 5.95 -7.13
CA TYR A 90 -4.69 7.34 -6.74
C TYR A 90 -3.83 8.11 -7.76
N GLN A 91 -3.56 7.56 -8.95
CA GLN A 91 -2.76 8.23 -9.96
C GLN A 91 -3.37 9.57 -10.40
N THR A 92 -2.54 10.61 -10.47
CA THR A 92 -2.94 12.00 -10.78
C THR A 92 -2.77 12.38 -12.24
N GLY A 93 -2.26 11.49 -13.11
CA GLY A 93 -2.10 11.75 -14.55
C GLY A 93 -3.37 12.26 -15.26
N PRO A 94 -4.56 11.63 -15.04
CA PRO A 94 -5.82 12.13 -15.59
C PRO A 94 -6.18 13.55 -15.11
N LEU A 95 -5.89 13.88 -13.84
CA LEU A 95 -6.11 15.21 -13.27
C LEU A 95 -5.24 16.25 -13.99
N THR A 96 -3.94 16.00 -14.07
CA THR A 96 -2.98 16.91 -14.74
C THR A 96 -3.35 17.13 -16.21
N THR A 97 -3.75 16.07 -16.91
CA THR A 97 -4.16 16.15 -18.33
C THR A 97 -5.38 17.04 -18.50
N LYS A 98 -6.40 16.86 -17.66
CA LYS A 98 -7.64 17.65 -17.75
C LYS A 98 -7.40 19.12 -17.37
N LEU A 99 -6.55 19.40 -16.38
CA LEU A 99 -6.17 20.76 -15.99
C LEU A 99 -5.45 21.49 -17.14
N ALA A 100 -4.46 20.83 -17.75
CA ALA A 100 -3.73 21.37 -18.89
C ALA A 100 -4.64 21.64 -20.10
N ALA A 101 -5.61 20.76 -20.35
CA ALA A 101 -6.59 20.92 -21.42
C ALA A 101 -7.71 21.93 -21.10
N LYS A 102 -7.76 22.49 -19.88
CA LYS A 102 -8.90 23.28 -19.38
C LYS A 102 -10.24 22.59 -19.66
N GLU A 103 -10.31 21.30 -19.39
CA GLU A 103 -11.47 20.47 -19.70
C GLU A 103 -12.70 20.97 -18.91
N ARG A 104 -13.77 21.34 -19.60
CA ARG A 104 -14.97 21.95 -18.99
C ARG A 104 -16.17 21.01 -18.88
N LYS A 105 -16.25 19.96 -19.70
CA LYS A 105 -17.43 19.08 -19.81
C LYS A 105 -17.33 17.87 -18.88
N THR A 106 -16.14 17.30 -18.80
CA THR A 106 -15.90 16.02 -18.12
C THR A 106 -14.97 16.15 -16.93
N PHE A 107 -14.82 17.36 -16.38
CA PHE A 107 -14.09 17.58 -15.14
C PHE A 107 -14.97 17.20 -13.94
N TRP A 108 -14.36 17.19 -12.76
CA TRP A 108 -14.99 16.69 -11.53
C TRP A 108 -15.19 17.81 -10.51
N ASN A 109 -16.15 17.64 -9.61
CA ASN A 109 -16.40 18.56 -8.50
C ASN A 109 -15.63 18.13 -7.23
N ILE A 110 -15.52 16.81 -7.03
CA ILE A 110 -14.77 16.21 -5.92
C ILE A 110 -13.87 15.11 -6.48
N LEU A 111 -12.60 15.11 -6.09
CA LEU A 111 -11.67 14.02 -6.32
C LEU A 111 -11.33 13.33 -4.99
N LEU A 112 -11.63 12.04 -4.86
CA LEU A 112 -11.22 11.24 -3.70
C LEU A 112 -9.78 10.75 -3.90
N ASN A 113 -8.83 11.48 -3.30
CA ASN A 113 -7.40 11.21 -3.45
C ASN A 113 -6.61 11.78 -2.26
N TYR A 114 -5.30 11.57 -2.23
CA TYR A 114 -4.41 12.16 -1.23
C TYR A 114 -4.34 13.69 -1.37
N PRO A 115 -4.04 14.43 -0.28
CA PRO A 115 -3.93 15.89 -0.29
C PRO A 115 -2.96 16.45 -1.34
N THR A 116 -1.97 15.68 -1.80
CA THR A 116 -1.08 16.05 -2.91
C THR A 116 -1.83 16.48 -4.17
N SER A 117 -3.00 15.90 -4.45
CA SER A 117 -3.83 16.30 -5.60
C SER A 117 -4.31 17.74 -5.48
N ALA A 118 -4.55 18.25 -4.27
CA ALA A 118 -4.93 19.65 -4.05
C ALA A 118 -3.80 20.61 -4.45
N SER A 119 -2.53 20.22 -4.24
CA SER A 119 -1.38 21.00 -4.67
C SER A 119 -1.28 21.10 -6.19
N ILE A 120 -1.57 20.01 -6.91
CA ILE A 120 -1.61 19.99 -8.39
C ILE A 120 -2.72 20.93 -8.91
N ILE A 121 -3.89 20.89 -8.28
CA ILE A 121 -5.03 21.75 -8.64
C ILE A 121 -4.70 23.23 -8.38
N ALA A 122 -3.95 23.53 -7.31
CA ALA A 122 -3.59 24.90 -6.92
C ALA A 122 -2.73 25.60 -7.99
N GLN A 123 -1.95 24.84 -8.76
CA GLN A 123 -1.18 25.38 -9.89
C GLN A 123 -2.05 26.06 -10.97
N ASN A 124 -3.34 25.74 -11.00
CA ASN A 124 -4.33 26.31 -11.94
C ASN A 124 -5.39 27.16 -11.21
N SER A 125 -5.22 27.42 -9.90
CA SER A 125 -6.21 28.13 -9.07
C SER A 125 -7.62 27.53 -9.14
N MET A 126 -7.70 26.20 -9.23
CA MET A 126 -8.94 25.43 -9.40
C MET A 126 -9.44 24.77 -8.10
N ASN A 127 -8.85 25.07 -6.94
CA ASN A 127 -9.33 24.54 -5.67
C ASN A 127 -10.63 25.23 -5.26
N LEU A 128 -11.55 24.47 -4.70
CA LEU A 128 -12.68 25.00 -3.94
C LEU A 128 -12.34 24.91 -2.46
N ALA A 129 -12.54 25.99 -1.70
CA ALA A 129 -12.30 26.01 -0.27
C ALA A 129 -13.64 26.03 0.49
N LEU A 130 -13.70 25.28 1.60
CA LEU A 130 -14.66 25.58 2.67
C LEU A 130 -14.19 26.81 3.45
N SER A 131 -15.13 27.58 4.00
CA SER A 131 -14.79 28.55 5.05
C SER A 131 -14.36 27.81 6.32
N ASP A 132 -13.73 28.52 7.26
CA ASP A 132 -13.36 27.93 8.54
C ASP A 132 -14.60 27.49 9.33
N GLU A 133 -15.69 28.27 9.28
CA GLU A 133 -16.96 27.90 9.91
C GLU A 133 -17.57 26.65 9.28
N GLU A 134 -17.58 26.56 7.94
CA GLU A 134 -18.05 25.39 7.21
C GLU A 134 -17.25 24.14 7.58
N PHE A 135 -15.92 24.25 7.70
CA PHE A 135 -15.03 23.15 8.02
C PHE A 135 -15.15 22.70 9.48
N GLU A 136 -15.19 23.63 10.44
CA GLU A 136 -15.39 23.31 11.86
C GLU A 136 -16.78 22.70 12.10
N ALA A 137 -17.81 23.14 11.36
CA ALA A 137 -19.15 22.61 11.45
C ALA A 137 -19.28 21.14 11.01
N LEU A 138 -18.28 20.59 10.29
CA LEU A 138 -18.23 19.16 9.95
C LEU A 138 -17.95 18.27 11.17
N GLY A 139 -17.45 18.85 12.28
CA GLY A 139 -17.11 18.08 13.47
C GLY A 139 -16.00 17.07 13.22
N ILE A 140 -14.93 17.49 12.53
CA ILE A 140 -13.73 16.68 12.32
C ILE A 140 -12.96 16.56 13.64
N ALA A 141 -12.46 15.36 13.95
CA ALA A 141 -11.65 15.12 15.14
C ALA A 141 -10.35 15.93 15.09
N ASP A 142 -9.85 16.38 16.26
CA ASP A 142 -8.70 17.28 16.32
C ASP A 142 -7.45 16.71 15.64
N ALA A 143 -7.31 15.37 15.63
CA ALA A 143 -6.25 14.65 14.92
C ALA A 143 -6.17 14.98 13.41
N PHE A 144 -7.23 15.50 12.79
CA PHE A 144 -7.30 15.70 11.33
C PHE A 144 -7.58 17.15 10.92
N LYS A 145 -7.68 18.08 11.87
CA LYS A 145 -7.97 19.51 11.59
C LYS A 145 -6.86 20.19 10.78
N ASP A 146 -5.63 19.75 10.98
CA ASP A 146 -4.43 20.30 10.32
C ASP A 146 -4.14 19.68 8.94
N SER A 147 -5.05 18.86 8.40
CA SER A 147 -4.88 18.18 7.09
C SER A 147 -4.64 19.12 5.89
N ASN A 148 -4.91 20.43 6.03
CA ASN A 148 -4.70 21.43 4.98
C ASN A 148 -3.37 22.21 5.13
N LYS A 149 -2.70 22.13 6.28
CA LYS A 149 -1.55 22.99 6.64
C LYS A 149 -0.30 22.71 5.79
N ALA A 150 -0.09 21.44 5.42
CA ALA A 150 1.10 21.00 4.71
C ALA A 150 0.92 20.88 3.18
N ILE A 151 -0.16 21.45 2.61
CA ILE A 151 -0.44 21.36 1.18
C ILE A 151 0.37 22.41 0.42
N GLY A 152 1.17 21.95 -0.54
CA GLY A 152 1.95 22.80 -1.44
C GLY A 152 1.08 23.78 -2.21
N GLY A 153 1.43 25.07 -2.18
CA GLY A 153 0.67 26.16 -2.79
C GLY A 153 -0.39 26.77 -1.86
N ASN A 154 -0.70 26.15 -0.72
CA ASN A 154 -1.71 26.64 0.23
C ASN A 154 -1.14 27.61 1.27
N THR A 155 -0.60 28.75 0.83
CA THR A 155 0.05 29.71 1.74
C THR A 155 -0.92 30.39 2.72
N LYS A 156 -2.23 30.28 2.48
CA LYS A 156 -3.30 30.85 3.32
C LYS A 156 -3.99 29.83 4.21
N ASN A 157 -3.58 28.56 4.19
CA ASN A 157 -4.21 27.46 4.94
C ASN A 157 -5.72 27.31 4.66
N GLU A 158 -6.13 27.56 3.42
CA GLU A 158 -7.51 27.38 2.96
C GLU A 158 -7.93 25.90 3.05
N LYS A 159 -9.22 25.65 3.33
CA LYS A 159 -9.76 24.28 3.52
C LYS A 159 -10.11 23.63 2.19
N TRP A 160 -9.09 23.29 1.40
CA TRP A 160 -9.23 22.64 0.09
C TRP A 160 -9.54 21.14 0.16
N VAL A 161 -9.17 20.49 1.27
CA VAL A 161 -9.37 19.07 1.47
C VAL A 161 -10.16 18.80 2.75
N VAL A 162 -11.03 17.80 2.68
CA VAL A 162 -11.75 17.26 3.84
C VAL A 162 -11.38 15.79 3.97
N PRO A 163 -10.75 15.34 5.07
CA PRO A 163 -10.42 13.94 5.28
C PRO A 163 -11.65 13.05 5.09
N LEU A 164 -11.55 11.96 4.33
CA LEU A 164 -12.68 11.04 4.11
C LEU A 164 -12.53 9.79 4.95
N GLY A 165 -11.37 9.13 4.86
CA GLY A 165 -11.10 7.92 5.61
C GLY A 165 -9.63 7.79 5.90
N VAL A 166 -9.30 7.39 7.12
CA VAL A 166 -7.92 7.37 7.61
C VAL A 166 -7.49 5.94 7.94
N SER A 167 -6.27 5.61 7.58
CA SER A 167 -5.56 4.40 7.97
C SER A 167 -4.21 4.78 8.55
N SER A 168 -3.59 3.86 9.27
CA SER A 168 -2.25 4.02 9.85
C SER A 168 -1.39 2.79 9.56
N GLU A 169 -0.23 2.68 10.21
CA GLU A 169 0.66 1.52 10.16
C GLU A 169 0.57 0.68 11.44
N ILE A 170 0.82 -0.62 11.28
CA ILE A 170 0.90 -1.60 12.38
C ILE A 170 2.15 -2.45 12.22
N SER A 171 2.67 -2.94 13.34
CA SER A 171 3.65 -4.02 13.36
C SER A 171 2.92 -5.35 13.47
N SER A 172 2.99 -6.16 12.41
CA SER A 172 2.49 -7.54 12.42
C SER A 172 3.58 -8.48 12.93
N ILE A 173 3.26 -9.27 13.94
CA ILE A 173 4.21 -10.05 14.72
C ILE A 173 4.02 -11.54 14.48
N ASN A 174 5.08 -12.22 14.09
CA ASN A 174 5.17 -13.67 14.13
C ASN A 174 5.57 -14.10 15.55
N LYS A 175 4.60 -14.45 16.40
CA LYS A 175 4.86 -14.72 17.83
C LYS A 175 5.91 -15.82 18.03
N VAL A 176 5.91 -16.84 17.18
CA VAL A 176 6.87 -17.95 17.25
C VAL A 176 8.29 -17.46 17.00
N LEU A 177 8.52 -16.64 15.97
CA LEU A 177 9.86 -16.13 15.65
C LEU A 177 10.35 -15.06 16.62
N VAL A 178 9.49 -14.10 17.00
CA VAL A 178 9.88 -13.09 17.99
C VAL A 178 10.17 -13.75 19.33
N GLY A 179 9.33 -14.70 19.76
CA GLY A 179 9.57 -15.48 20.97
C GLY A 179 10.88 -16.27 20.93
N LYS A 180 11.19 -16.91 19.80
CA LYS A 180 12.46 -17.59 19.56
C LYS A 180 13.65 -16.66 19.71
N PHE A 181 13.66 -15.53 19.02
CA PHE A 181 14.78 -14.61 19.05
C PHE A 181 14.95 -13.94 20.42
N ALA A 182 13.86 -13.54 21.06
CA ALA A 182 13.90 -12.98 22.39
C ALA A 182 14.41 -13.97 23.43
N SER A 183 13.96 -15.24 23.39
CA SER A 183 14.48 -16.31 24.26
C SER A 183 15.97 -16.54 24.01
N GLU A 184 16.44 -16.63 22.76
CA GLU A 184 17.86 -16.86 22.52
C GLU A 184 18.74 -15.65 22.85
N LEU A 185 18.28 -14.42 22.65
CA LEU A 185 19.00 -13.21 23.07
C LEU A 185 19.12 -13.17 24.60
N LYS A 186 18.04 -13.49 25.33
CA LYS A 186 18.05 -13.58 26.79
C LYS A 186 18.97 -14.70 27.26
N ASP A 187 18.70 -15.94 26.84
CA ASP A 187 19.25 -17.15 27.47
C ASP A 187 20.67 -17.49 26.94
N LYS A 188 21.02 -17.07 25.73
CA LYS A 188 22.32 -17.42 25.09
C LYS A 188 23.27 -16.24 24.93
N MET A 189 22.74 -15.03 24.74
CA MET A 189 23.56 -13.81 24.60
C MET A 189 23.64 -13.00 25.90
N GLY A 190 22.83 -13.31 26.92
CA GLY A 190 22.81 -12.56 28.18
C GLY A 190 22.24 -11.14 28.05
N VAL A 191 21.43 -10.88 27.02
CA VAL A 191 20.78 -9.57 26.85
C VAL A 191 19.81 -9.33 28.00
N LYS A 192 19.89 -8.15 28.62
CA LYS A 192 19.06 -7.76 29.76
C LYS A 192 17.57 -7.85 29.40
N TYR A 193 16.79 -8.50 30.26
CA TYR A 193 15.35 -8.69 30.10
C TYR A 193 14.59 -8.00 31.24
N GLU A 194 13.75 -7.02 30.91
CA GLU A 194 12.98 -6.26 31.90
C GLU A 194 11.59 -6.86 32.09
N GLU A 195 11.48 -7.90 32.93
CA GLU A 195 10.23 -8.69 33.05
C GLU A 195 8.99 -7.83 33.35
N SER A 196 9.11 -6.80 34.20
CA SER A 196 8.00 -5.91 34.57
C SER A 196 7.48 -5.03 33.42
N LYS A 197 8.25 -4.86 32.33
CA LYS A 197 7.90 -4.07 31.15
C LYS A 197 7.74 -4.92 29.87
N SER A 198 7.65 -6.24 30.02
CA SER A 198 7.75 -7.19 28.90
C SER A 198 6.48 -8.04 28.73
N SER A 199 5.29 -7.51 29.00
CA SER A 199 4.05 -8.30 28.97
C SER A 199 3.82 -9.03 27.63
N LYS A 200 4.01 -8.33 26.50
CA LYS A 200 3.87 -8.91 25.16
C LYS A 200 5.04 -9.82 24.85
N LEU A 201 6.28 -9.36 25.08
CA LEU A 201 7.47 -10.15 24.79
C LEU A 201 7.52 -11.47 25.59
N LYS A 202 7.10 -11.44 26.86
CA LYS A 202 6.89 -12.60 27.71
C LYS A 202 5.91 -13.57 27.07
N SER A 203 4.74 -13.08 26.65
CA SER A 203 3.73 -13.93 26.00
C SER A 203 4.25 -14.58 24.71
N TYR A 204 5.13 -13.92 23.97
CA TYR A 204 5.73 -14.48 22.75
C TYR A 204 6.78 -15.55 23.07
N ILE A 205 7.63 -15.30 24.08
CA ILE A 205 8.61 -16.29 24.59
C ILE A 205 7.87 -17.54 25.09
N GLU A 206 6.81 -17.35 25.87
CA GLU A 206 5.95 -18.44 26.35
C GLU A 206 5.26 -19.17 25.19
N TYR A 207 4.74 -18.45 24.19
CA TYR A 207 4.14 -19.06 23.01
C TYR A 207 5.12 -19.97 22.27
N TYR A 208 6.35 -19.49 22.04
CA TYR A 208 7.42 -20.27 21.40
C TYR A 208 7.82 -21.49 22.24
N ASN A 209 7.90 -21.35 23.58
CA ASN A 209 8.29 -22.42 24.49
C ASN A 209 7.16 -23.43 24.80
N SER A 210 5.90 -23.04 24.59
CA SER A 210 4.73 -23.90 24.81
C SER A 210 4.61 -25.01 23.75
N LYS A 211 3.73 -26.00 24.01
CA LYS A 211 3.36 -27.12 23.11
C LYS A 211 2.64 -26.64 21.83
N SER A 212 3.27 -25.77 21.04
CA SER A 212 2.87 -25.47 19.65
C SER A 212 2.97 -26.68 18.71
N ASN A 213 3.29 -27.87 19.25
CA ASN A 213 3.29 -29.27 18.78
C ASN A 213 3.80 -29.59 17.36
N GLY A 214 4.14 -28.60 16.55
CA GLY A 214 4.75 -28.71 15.25
C GLY A 214 5.43 -27.40 14.81
N LYS A 215 4.91 -26.22 15.19
CA LYS A 215 5.46 -24.93 14.76
C LYS A 215 6.85 -24.62 15.30
N LYS A 216 7.09 -24.83 16.62
CA LYS A 216 8.44 -24.69 17.19
C LYS A 216 9.43 -25.58 16.43
N SER A 217 9.12 -26.87 16.29
CA SER A 217 9.98 -27.84 15.60
C SER A 217 10.23 -27.46 14.14
N TYR A 218 9.19 -27.02 13.42
CA TYR A 218 9.31 -26.52 12.06
C TYR A 218 10.23 -25.30 12.00
N VAL A 219 9.96 -24.25 12.78
CA VAL A 219 10.72 -22.99 12.80
C VAL A 219 12.18 -23.23 13.19
N ASP A 220 12.44 -24.06 14.20
CA ASP A 220 13.80 -24.42 14.62
C ASP A 220 14.57 -25.10 13.48
N LYS A 221 13.93 -26.05 12.79
CA LYS A 221 14.52 -26.72 11.63
C LYS A 221 14.72 -25.75 10.45
N PHE A 222 13.73 -24.92 10.18
CA PHE A 222 13.69 -24.00 9.05
C PHE A 222 14.75 -22.89 9.17
N TRP A 223 14.99 -22.39 10.38
CA TRP A 223 15.99 -21.36 10.68
C TRP A 223 17.38 -21.93 11.02
N LYS A 224 17.53 -23.26 11.18
CA LYS A 224 18.81 -23.90 11.48
C LYS A 224 19.89 -23.57 10.43
N SER A 225 19.52 -23.52 9.13
CA SER A 225 20.46 -23.21 8.05
C SER A 225 21.02 -21.78 8.12
N ALA A 226 20.25 -20.85 8.70
CA ALA A 226 20.66 -19.45 8.84
C ALA A 226 21.60 -19.24 10.05
N LYS A 227 21.59 -20.17 11.01
CA LYS A 227 22.23 -20.01 12.32
C LYS A 227 23.77 -20.02 12.26
N ALA A 228 24.41 -19.07 12.92
CA ALA A 228 25.86 -19.05 13.12
C ALA A 228 26.30 -19.94 14.29
N ASN A 229 27.59 -20.24 14.34
CA ASN A 229 28.22 -20.67 15.59
C ASN A 229 28.35 -19.41 16.45
N ILE A 230 27.77 -19.44 17.64
CA ILE A 230 27.84 -18.31 18.57
C ILE A 230 29.20 -18.36 19.23
N ASP A 231 30.04 -17.37 18.97
CA ASP A 231 31.32 -17.16 19.62
C ASP A 231 31.29 -15.89 20.50
N GLU A 232 32.41 -15.61 21.17
CA GLU A 232 32.53 -14.47 22.07
C GLU A 232 32.49 -13.11 21.34
N ASN A 233 32.85 -13.08 20.05
CA ASN A 233 32.77 -11.87 19.24
C ASN A 233 31.31 -11.48 18.99
N VAL A 234 30.45 -12.42 18.61
CA VAL A 234 29.01 -12.17 18.42
C VAL A 234 28.37 -11.64 19.71
N LYS A 235 28.71 -12.22 20.87
CA LYS A 235 28.23 -11.73 22.17
C LYS A 235 28.71 -10.30 22.45
N THR A 236 30.00 -10.04 22.25
CA THR A 236 30.60 -8.71 22.44
C THR A 236 29.93 -7.65 21.57
N GLU A 237 29.68 -7.97 20.31
CA GLU A 237 29.00 -7.06 19.38
C GLU A 237 27.54 -6.77 19.78
N ILE A 238 26.80 -7.77 20.27
CA ILE A 238 25.43 -7.60 20.76
C ILE A 238 25.41 -6.77 22.04
N SER A 239 26.31 -7.03 22.99
CA SER A 239 26.41 -6.26 24.24
C SER A 239 26.67 -4.78 23.99
N LYS A 240 27.49 -4.44 22.98
CA LYS A 240 27.77 -3.05 22.58
C LYS A 240 26.54 -2.28 22.06
N MET A 241 25.45 -2.97 21.71
CA MET A 241 24.23 -2.31 21.21
C MET A 241 23.41 -1.67 22.33
N ASN A 242 23.68 -2.00 23.60
CA ASN A 242 22.89 -1.59 24.76
C ASN A 242 21.39 -1.84 24.55
N LEU A 243 21.06 -3.06 24.09
CA LEU A 243 19.69 -3.51 23.87
C LEU A 243 19.12 -4.07 25.17
N ASP A 244 17.95 -3.56 25.58
CA ASP A 244 17.13 -4.16 26.63
C ASP A 244 15.90 -4.81 25.98
N LEU A 245 15.60 -6.04 26.40
CA LEU A 245 14.41 -6.76 25.97
C LEU A 245 13.22 -6.33 26.84
N SER A 246 12.34 -5.53 26.25
CA SER A 246 11.04 -5.10 26.80
C SER A 246 10.03 -4.80 25.70
N ASP A 247 8.77 -4.53 26.04
CA ASP A 247 7.75 -4.15 25.05
C ASP A 247 8.09 -2.81 24.36
N GLU A 248 9.01 -2.02 24.92
CA GLU A 248 9.46 -0.76 24.31
C GLU A 248 10.22 -0.95 23.00
N ILE A 249 10.68 -2.18 22.68
CA ILE A 249 11.28 -2.46 21.37
C ILE A 249 10.33 -2.15 20.20
N PHE A 250 9.01 -2.16 20.45
CA PHE A 250 8.01 -1.86 19.44
C PHE A 250 7.69 -0.36 19.31
N ASN A 251 8.21 0.48 20.22
CA ASN A 251 7.83 1.90 20.30
C ASN A 251 8.71 2.84 19.47
N SER A 252 9.99 2.51 19.27
CA SER A 252 10.93 3.31 18.46
C SER A 252 11.65 2.49 17.40
N TYR A 253 11.89 3.11 16.25
CA TYR A 253 12.62 2.48 15.14
C TYR A 253 14.03 2.07 15.56
N GLU A 254 14.72 2.88 16.37
CA GLU A 254 16.05 2.55 16.86
C GLU A 254 16.08 1.25 17.66
N LYS A 255 15.18 1.09 18.64
CA LYS A 255 15.14 -0.12 19.48
C LYS A 255 14.72 -1.35 18.66
N LEU A 256 13.73 -1.18 17.77
CA LEU A 256 13.27 -2.25 16.89
C LEU A 256 14.36 -2.73 15.94
N VAL A 257 15.10 -1.80 15.32
CA VAL A 257 16.22 -2.13 14.44
C VAL A 257 17.37 -2.77 15.22
N LYS A 258 17.70 -2.29 16.42
CA LYS A 258 18.70 -2.95 17.29
C LYS A 258 18.32 -4.39 17.63
N PHE A 259 17.06 -4.65 17.97
CA PHE A 259 16.55 -6.02 18.16
C PHE A 259 16.71 -6.86 16.89
N ALA A 260 16.35 -6.31 15.72
CA ALA A 260 16.50 -6.99 14.44
C ALA A 260 17.96 -7.32 14.12
N ILE A 261 18.88 -6.39 14.34
CA ILE A 261 20.33 -6.60 14.12
C ILE A 261 20.86 -7.67 15.08
N ALA A 262 20.51 -7.62 16.37
CA ALA A 262 20.95 -8.60 17.36
C ALA A 262 20.47 -10.02 16.99
N ALA A 263 19.20 -10.17 16.58
CA ALA A 263 18.68 -11.44 16.08
C ALA A 263 19.42 -11.89 14.80
N ARG A 264 19.69 -10.96 13.86
CA ARG A 264 20.40 -11.25 12.62
C ARG A 264 21.83 -11.74 12.86
N LYS A 265 22.54 -11.21 13.86
CA LYS A 265 23.87 -11.68 14.25
C LYS A 265 23.90 -13.13 14.73
N MET A 266 22.81 -13.64 15.30
CA MET A 266 22.68 -15.08 15.62
C MET A 266 22.36 -15.94 14.38
N TYR A 267 21.75 -15.34 13.34
CA TYR A 267 21.28 -16.02 12.13
C TYR A 267 21.85 -15.45 10.81
N PRO A 268 23.17 -15.22 10.65
CA PRO A 268 23.73 -14.43 9.55
C PRO A 268 23.85 -15.17 8.20
N LYS A 269 23.69 -16.51 8.15
CA LYS A 269 24.07 -17.31 6.97
C LYS A 269 23.07 -17.28 5.81
N ASP A 270 21.82 -16.91 6.05
CA ASP A 270 20.76 -16.90 5.02
C ASP A 270 20.10 -15.52 4.96
N LEU A 271 20.50 -14.69 4.00
CA LEU A 271 20.02 -13.32 3.84
C LEU A 271 18.59 -13.25 3.27
N SER A 272 18.02 -14.36 2.80
CA SER A 272 16.61 -14.42 2.37
C SER A 272 15.62 -14.37 3.54
N LYS A 273 16.14 -14.45 4.78
CA LYS A 273 15.39 -14.44 6.04
C LYS A 273 15.68 -13.17 6.86
N PRO A 274 15.17 -12.00 6.44
CA PRO A 274 15.28 -10.77 7.22
C PRO A 274 14.48 -10.90 8.52
N ILE A 275 14.83 -10.09 9.53
CA ILE A 275 14.12 -10.11 10.82
C ILE A 275 12.93 -9.15 10.78
N LEU A 276 13.15 -7.96 10.25
CA LEU A 276 12.18 -6.86 10.17
C LEU A 276 11.89 -6.51 8.70
N GLY A 277 10.61 -6.35 8.35
CA GLY A 277 10.15 -5.75 7.10
C GLY A 277 9.59 -4.35 7.31
N ILE A 278 9.88 -3.43 6.39
CA ILE A 278 9.28 -2.10 6.33
C ILE A 278 8.69 -1.92 4.93
N ASP A 279 7.36 -1.97 4.81
CA ASP A 279 6.68 -1.89 3.52
C ASP A 279 6.80 -0.49 2.87
N SER A 280 6.95 0.57 3.67
CA SER A 280 7.10 1.95 3.20
C SER A 280 8.20 2.70 3.95
N LEU A 281 9.41 2.69 3.41
CA LEU A 281 10.56 3.37 4.03
C LEU A 281 10.34 4.88 4.18
N ALA A 282 9.76 5.53 3.17
CA ALA A 282 9.46 6.96 3.23
C ALA A 282 8.52 7.30 4.41
N THR A 283 7.53 6.44 4.67
CA THR A 283 6.62 6.61 5.82
C THR A 283 7.37 6.53 7.14
N ALA A 284 8.24 5.54 7.31
CA ALA A 284 9.08 5.43 8.50
C ALA A 284 9.92 6.70 8.72
N ILE A 285 10.53 7.23 7.67
CA ILE A 285 11.33 8.47 7.74
C ILE A 285 10.45 9.68 8.11
N ASN A 286 9.24 9.79 7.57
CA ASN A 286 8.32 10.88 7.88
C ASN A 286 7.78 10.82 9.31
N VAL A 287 7.48 9.62 9.82
CA VAL A 287 7.15 9.41 11.24
C VAL A 287 8.30 9.85 12.14
N MET A 288 9.52 9.38 11.86
CA MET A 288 10.70 9.75 12.65
C MET A 288 11.00 11.25 12.56
N THR A 289 10.78 11.88 11.41
CA THR A 289 10.97 13.32 11.22
C THR A 289 9.97 14.10 12.06
N ALA A 290 8.67 13.81 11.94
CA ALA A 290 7.64 14.48 12.73
C ALA A 290 7.86 14.31 14.24
N ALA A 291 8.29 13.11 14.65
CA ALA A 291 8.60 12.78 16.04
C ALA A 291 9.76 13.63 16.59
N LYS A 292 10.86 13.73 15.84
CA LYS A 292 12.06 14.50 16.20
C LYS A 292 11.81 16.01 16.18
N THR A 293 11.04 16.51 15.20
CA THR A 293 10.74 17.94 15.06
C THR A 293 9.56 18.41 15.90
N LYS A 294 8.86 17.50 16.60
CA LYS A 294 7.61 17.79 17.32
C LYS A 294 6.56 18.45 16.40
N GLY A 295 6.54 18.03 15.13
CA GLY A 295 5.58 18.50 14.14
C GLY A 295 5.91 19.87 13.52
N ASP A 296 7.06 20.45 13.85
CA ASP A 296 7.52 21.70 13.24
C ASP A 296 8.03 21.44 11.81
N LEU A 297 7.22 21.84 10.82
CA LEU A 297 7.52 21.69 9.39
C LEU A 297 8.80 22.44 8.97
N THR A 298 9.20 23.49 9.70
CA THR A 298 10.40 24.28 9.37
C THR A 298 11.70 23.59 9.78
N LYS A 299 11.60 22.52 10.57
CA LYS A 299 12.75 21.74 11.08
C LYS A 299 12.86 20.35 10.44
N GLY A 300 11.96 20.01 9.51
CA GLY A 300 11.98 18.74 8.77
C GLY A 300 13.09 18.69 7.72
N PHE A 301 13.15 17.59 6.97
CA PHE A 301 14.06 17.49 5.82
C PHE A 301 13.46 18.11 4.54
N ILE A 302 12.14 18.14 4.42
CA ILE A 302 11.42 18.98 3.45
C ILE A 302 10.78 20.12 4.22
N THR A 303 11.15 21.36 3.88
CA THR A 303 10.73 22.56 4.63
C THR A 303 9.97 23.53 3.75
N PRO A 304 9.00 24.28 4.29
CA PRO A 304 8.37 25.38 3.57
C PRO A 304 9.44 26.38 3.07
N SER A 305 9.32 26.80 1.81
CA SER A 305 10.20 27.78 1.18
C SER A 305 9.44 28.56 0.11
N PRO A 306 9.14 29.86 0.33
CA PRO A 306 8.43 30.70 -0.63
C PRO A 306 9.12 30.81 -2.00
N GLU A 307 10.43 30.61 -2.06
CA GLU A 307 11.24 30.68 -3.29
C GLU A 307 10.97 29.50 -4.23
N HIS A 308 10.48 28.37 -3.71
CA HIS A 308 10.27 27.13 -4.46
C HIS A 308 8.84 26.98 -4.97
N VAL A 309 8.31 28.02 -5.65
CA VAL A 309 6.89 28.09 -6.08
C VAL A 309 6.47 26.89 -6.96
N ILE A 310 7.34 26.43 -7.86
CA ILE A 310 7.07 25.30 -8.76
C ILE A 310 6.82 24.00 -7.97
N ASP A 311 7.47 23.86 -6.81
CA ASP A 311 7.36 22.70 -5.93
C ASP A 311 6.26 22.88 -4.87
N GLY A 312 5.37 23.86 -5.07
CA GLY A 312 4.32 24.20 -4.12
C GLY A 312 4.82 24.99 -2.91
N GLY A 313 5.97 25.66 -3.01
CA GLY A 313 6.54 26.42 -1.90
C GLY A 313 7.24 25.56 -0.86
N TYR A 314 7.88 24.46 -1.28
CA TYR A 314 8.65 23.56 -0.44
C TYR A 314 10.05 23.30 -1.04
N ASP A 315 11.05 23.25 -0.17
CA ASP A 315 12.44 22.99 -0.56
C ASP A 315 12.71 21.47 -0.63
N TYR A 316 12.95 20.99 -1.85
CA TYR A 316 13.34 19.61 -2.17
C TYR A 316 14.82 19.48 -2.56
N SER A 317 15.63 20.51 -2.32
CA SER A 317 17.04 20.56 -2.70
C SER A 317 17.97 20.47 -1.48
N SER A 318 17.62 21.13 -0.37
CA SER A 318 18.52 21.23 0.78
C SER A 318 18.82 19.89 1.44
N PHE A 319 17.89 18.94 1.51
CA PHE A 319 18.14 17.64 2.14
C PHE A 319 19.18 16.78 1.40
N LEU A 320 19.41 17.07 0.12
CA LEU A 320 20.42 16.40 -0.71
C LEU A 320 21.77 17.13 -0.69
N LYS A 321 21.81 18.36 -0.15
CA LYS A 321 23.03 19.17 -0.06
C LYS A 321 23.71 18.93 1.28
N ASP A 322 24.90 18.33 1.24
CA ASP A 322 25.70 18.08 2.43
C ASP A 322 25.91 19.36 3.26
N GLY A 323 25.74 19.22 4.58
CA GLY A 323 25.97 20.30 5.55
C GLY A 323 24.76 21.15 5.93
N THR A 324 23.66 21.10 5.16
CA THR A 324 22.40 21.77 5.53
C THR A 324 21.75 21.12 6.77
N SER A 325 20.87 21.83 7.47
CA SER A 325 20.10 21.25 8.58
C SER A 325 19.17 20.13 8.11
N GLN A 326 18.55 20.29 6.94
CA GLN A 326 17.69 19.30 6.29
C GLN A 326 18.43 18.01 5.96
N ASN A 327 19.66 18.12 5.43
CA ASN A 327 20.50 16.96 5.13
C ASN A 327 20.92 16.22 6.40
N LYS A 328 21.32 16.95 7.45
CA LYS A 328 21.70 16.35 8.74
C LYS A 328 20.55 15.55 9.35
N ILE A 329 19.34 16.13 9.44
CA ILE A 329 18.19 15.40 10.00
C ILE A 329 17.81 14.20 9.13
N PHE A 330 17.80 14.34 7.79
CA PHE A 330 17.49 13.23 6.90
C PHE A 330 18.49 12.08 7.05
N LYS A 331 19.79 12.40 7.04
CA LYS A 331 20.88 11.44 7.19
C LYS A 331 20.81 10.72 8.54
N ASP A 332 20.66 11.46 9.64
CA ASP A 332 20.54 10.89 11.00
C ASP A 332 19.42 9.86 11.09
N LEU A 333 18.25 10.14 10.51
CA LEU A 333 17.08 9.26 10.58
C LEU A 333 17.18 8.10 9.60
N LEU A 334 17.76 8.34 8.42
CA LEU A 334 18.03 7.28 7.44
C LEU A 334 19.04 6.26 7.98
N GLU A 335 20.05 6.72 8.72
CA GLU A 335 21.08 5.87 9.33
C GLU A 335 20.49 4.81 10.27
N ILE A 336 19.45 5.15 11.04
CA ILE A 336 18.75 4.21 11.93
C ILE A 336 18.28 2.97 11.16
N ILE A 337 17.62 3.18 10.02
CA ILE A 337 17.12 2.06 9.20
C ILE A 337 18.24 1.42 8.39
N PHE A 338 19.18 2.23 7.90
CA PHE A 338 20.29 1.78 7.07
C PHE A 338 21.19 0.78 7.81
N GLU A 339 21.48 0.95 9.10
CA GLU A 339 22.26 -0.04 9.86
C GLU A 339 21.56 -1.42 9.90
N GLY A 340 20.23 -1.43 9.89
CA GLY A 340 19.45 -2.65 9.72
C GLY A 340 19.55 -3.25 8.32
N ILE A 341 19.52 -2.42 7.28
CA ILE A 341 19.66 -2.85 5.87
C ILE A 341 21.04 -3.43 5.61
N LYS A 342 22.10 -2.70 5.99
CA LYS A 342 23.52 -3.05 5.84
C LYS A 342 23.87 -4.42 6.44
N THR A 343 23.18 -4.81 7.51
CA THR A 343 23.38 -6.10 8.18
C THR A 343 22.49 -7.22 7.63
N GLY A 344 21.58 -6.91 6.70
CA GLY A 344 20.56 -7.83 6.19
C GLY A 344 19.45 -8.12 7.21
N ALA A 345 19.39 -7.38 8.31
CA ALA A 345 18.36 -7.53 9.34
C ALA A 345 17.02 -6.93 8.91
N VAL A 346 17.07 -5.85 8.13
CA VAL A 346 15.90 -5.11 7.64
C VAL A 346 15.73 -5.32 6.15
N TRP A 347 14.51 -5.69 5.77
CA TRP A 347 14.05 -5.74 4.39
C TRP A 347 13.12 -4.56 4.11
N VAL A 348 13.23 -3.99 2.91
CA VAL A 348 12.41 -2.85 2.46
C VAL A 348 11.47 -3.33 1.36
N GLY A 349 10.18 -3.05 1.53
CA GLY A 349 9.13 -3.38 0.58
C GLY A 349 8.77 -2.26 -0.39
N GLY A 350 7.54 -2.35 -0.91
CA GLY A 350 6.97 -1.42 -1.88
C GLY A 350 7.05 -1.93 -3.32
N GLY A 351 6.41 -1.22 -4.26
CA GLY A 351 6.38 -1.61 -5.67
C GLY A 351 5.63 -2.92 -5.95
N GLY A 352 4.70 -3.31 -5.07
CA GLY A 352 3.96 -4.57 -5.14
C GLY A 352 4.58 -5.73 -4.36
N ALA A 353 5.79 -5.55 -3.80
CA ALA A 353 6.39 -6.48 -2.84
C ALA A 353 6.01 -6.07 -1.41
N TYR A 354 5.32 -6.96 -0.69
CA TYR A 354 4.88 -6.74 0.68
C TYR A 354 5.54 -7.76 1.61
N GLY A 355 6.04 -7.31 2.77
CA GLY A 355 6.73 -8.16 3.74
C GLY A 355 5.80 -9.19 4.39
N SER A 356 4.47 -8.97 4.33
CA SER A 356 3.46 -9.98 4.70
C SER A 356 3.64 -11.32 3.97
N ASN A 357 4.14 -11.32 2.74
CA ASN A 357 4.45 -12.54 1.98
C ASN A 357 5.61 -13.35 2.58
N LEU A 358 6.54 -12.68 3.25
CA LEU A 358 7.67 -13.31 3.97
C LEU A 358 7.24 -13.71 5.38
N LEU A 359 6.54 -12.82 6.08
CA LEU A 359 6.00 -13.01 7.43
C LEU A 359 5.15 -14.29 7.52
N THR A 360 4.21 -14.46 6.57
CA THR A 360 3.23 -15.57 6.56
C THR A 360 3.84 -16.96 6.34
N LYS A 361 5.11 -17.04 5.92
CA LYS A 361 5.84 -18.28 5.67
C LYS A 361 6.98 -18.49 6.67
N HIS A 362 6.97 -17.77 7.79
CA HIS A 362 8.04 -17.76 8.79
C HIS A 362 9.42 -17.38 8.23
N ASN A 363 9.49 -16.57 7.16
CA ASN A 363 10.76 -16.01 6.65
C ASN A 363 11.14 -14.69 7.34
N MET A 364 10.21 -14.09 8.08
CA MET A 364 10.35 -12.79 8.73
C MET A 364 9.60 -12.79 10.06
N ALA A 365 10.14 -12.09 11.06
CA ALA A 365 9.56 -12.06 12.40
C ALA A 365 8.57 -10.91 12.60
N ILE A 366 8.87 -9.74 12.03
CA ILE A 366 8.09 -8.52 12.20
C ILE A 366 7.93 -7.84 10.84
N ASN A 367 6.71 -7.42 10.50
CA ASN A 367 6.46 -6.58 9.33
C ASN A 367 5.71 -5.30 9.72
N ILE A 368 6.26 -4.15 9.39
CA ILE A 368 5.57 -2.86 9.46
C ILE A 368 4.87 -2.61 8.12
N GLY A 369 3.56 -2.47 8.17
CA GLY A 369 2.74 -2.21 6.99
C GLY A 369 1.41 -1.55 7.32
N SER A 370 0.65 -1.24 6.27
CA SER A 370 -0.64 -0.56 6.42
C SER A 370 -1.66 -1.43 7.16
N THR A 371 -2.44 -0.78 8.03
CA THR A 371 -3.64 -1.35 8.67
C THR A 371 -4.65 -1.90 7.66
N ALA A 372 -4.74 -1.31 6.46
CA ALA A 372 -5.57 -1.83 5.37
C ALA A 372 -5.10 -3.20 4.85
N GLY A 373 -3.82 -3.55 5.07
CA GLY A 373 -3.21 -4.82 4.71
C GLY A 373 -3.39 -5.94 5.75
N TYR A 374 -4.10 -5.71 6.86
CA TYR A 374 -4.23 -6.65 7.99
C TYR A 374 -4.56 -8.08 7.56
N SER A 375 -5.54 -8.26 6.66
CA SER A 375 -5.98 -9.59 6.20
C SER A 375 -4.90 -10.39 5.44
N HIS A 376 -3.80 -9.75 5.03
CA HIS A 376 -2.68 -10.40 4.35
C HIS A 376 -1.56 -10.83 5.31
N THR A 377 -1.66 -10.49 6.59
CA THR A 377 -0.59 -10.71 7.59
C THR A 377 -0.66 -12.08 8.26
N TYR A 378 -1.67 -12.89 7.93
CA TYR A 378 -1.87 -14.25 8.38
C TYR A 378 -2.53 -15.08 7.28
N ILE A 379 -2.53 -16.41 7.45
CA ILE A 379 -3.19 -17.35 6.56
C ILE A 379 -4.38 -17.99 7.29
N ASP A 380 -5.57 -17.83 6.73
CA ASP A 380 -6.84 -18.38 7.23
C ASP A 380 -7.17 -19.75 6.60
N SER A 381 -6.13 -20.50 6.22
CA SER A 381 -6.22 -21.81 5.58
C SER A 381 -5.25 -22.78 6.25
N ASP A 382 -5.64 -24.04 6.34
CA ASP A 382 -4.78 -25.11 6.88
C ASP A 382 -3.62 -25.45 5.94
N HIS A 383 -3.72 -25.04 4.68
CA HIS A 383 -2.66 -25.25 3.70
C HIS A 383 -2.63 -24.17 2.62
N VAL A 384 -1.45 -23.98 2.03
CA VAL A 384 -1.22 -23.13 0.86
C VAL A 384 -0.42 -23.93 -0.17
N THR A 385 -0.85 -23.88 -1.43
CA THR A 385 -0.10 -24.50 -2.54
C THR A 385 0.82 -23.46 -3.17
N ILE A 386 2.12 -23.76 -3.21
CA ILE A 386 3.13 -23.00 -3.93
C ILE A 386 3.41 -23.70 -5.25
N ASN A 387 3.31 -22.94 -6.34
CA ASN A 387 3.72 -23.39 -7.67
C ASN A 387 5.11 -22.83 -7.99
N TYR A 388 5.97 -23.62 -8.63
CA TYR A 388 7.30 -23.18 -9.03
C TYR A 388 7.81 -23.90 -10.27
N VAL A 389 8.76 -23.29 -10.99
CA VAL A 389 9.42 -23.91 -12.16
C VAL A 389 10.71 -24.60 -11.74
N ASN A 390 10.75 -25.93 -11.83
CA ASN A 390 11.85 -26.83 -11.46
C ASN A 390 12.33 -26.73 -10.00
N GLU A 391 12.74 -25.56 -9.55
CA GLU A 391 13.28 -25.27 -8.21
C GLU A 391 12.37 -24.31 -7.44
N GLU A 392 12.19 -24.53 -6.14
CA GLU A 392 11.25 -23.78 -5.28
C GLU A 392 11.47 -22.26 -5.28
N LYS A 393 12.70 -21.81 -5.52
CA LYS A 393 13.02 -20.37 -5.62
C LYS A 393 12.35 -19.68 -6.82
N ASN A 394 11.94 -20.44 -7.84
CA ASN A 394 11.31 -19.96 -9.07
C ASN A 394 9.78 -20.02 -9.00
N THR A 395 9.22 -19.49 -7.91
CA THR A 395 7.78 -19.47 -7.67
C THR A 395 6.99 -18.75 -8.77
N ILE A 396 5.82 -19.27 -9.13
CA ILE A 396 4.82 -18.64 -10.01
C ILE A 396 3.50 -18.49 -9.23
N ASP A 397 2.77 -17.40 -9.47
CA ASP A 397 1.42 -17.21 -8.92
C ASP A 397 0.44 -18.22 -9.56
N SER A 398 -0.32 -18.94 -8.73
CA SER A 398 -1.33 -19.90 -9.20
C SER A 398 -2.38 -19.27 -10.12
N ARG A 399 -2.63 -17.96 -10.02
CA ARG A 399 -3.55 -17.20 -10.88
C ARG A 399 -3.01 -16.98 -12.29
N ASP A 400 -1.70 -17.18 -12.47
CA ASP A 400 -1.02 -17.06 -13.75
C ASP A 400 -0.78 -18.40 -14.43
N ILE A 401 -1.26 -19.51 -13.83
CA ILE A 401 -1.17 -20.86 -14.38
C ILE A 401 -2.57 -21.32 -14.77
N PHE A 402 -2.71 -21.77 -16.01
CA PHE A 402 -3.97 -22.25 -16.55
C PHE A 402 -3.81 -23.64 -17.14
N THR A 403 -4.76 -24.52 -16.79
CA THR A 403 -4.90 -25.80 -17.47
C THR A 403 -5.82 -25.61 -18.67
N LEU A 404 -5.35 -25.98 -19.86
CA LEU A 404 -6.14 -25.94 -21.07
C LEU A 404 -6.98 -27.21 -21.22
N SER A 405 -8.11 -27.09 -21.90
CA SER A 405 -8.92 -28.20 -22.36
C SER A 405 -9.65 -27.83 -23.65
N GLU A 406 -10.20 -28.84 -24.31
CA GLU A 406 -11.00 -28.64 -25.51
C GLU A 406 -12.22 -27.74 -25.23
N GLY A 407 -12.51 -26.87 -26.20
CA GLY A 407 -13.72 -26.03 -26.19
C GLY A 407 -14.99 -26.86 -26.37
N LYS A 408 -16.15 -26.22 -26.15
CA LYS A 408 -17.45 -26.78 -26.53
C LYS A 408 -18.26 -25.72 -27.25
N GLU A 409 -19.10 -26.15 -28.19
CA GLU A 409 -19.99 -25.27 -28.96
C GLU A 409 -19.22 -24.15 -29.69
N LYS A 410 -19.38 -22.90 -29.24
CA LYS A 410 -18.81 -21.70 -29.87
C LYS A 410 -17.38 -21.39 -29.39
N SER A 411 -16.84 -22.09 -28.38
CA SER A 411 -15.48 -21.88 -27.89
C SER A 411 -14.48 -22.82 -28.56
N LEU A 412 -13.27 -22.30 -28.86
CA LEU A 412 -12.18 -23.10 -29.44
C LEU A 412 -11.46 -23.91 -28.35
N LEU A 413 -11.27 -23.29 -27.18
CA LEU A 413 -10.58 -23.87 -26.04
C LEU A 413 -11.26 -23.41 -24.75
N LYS A 414 -10.96 -24.11 -23.66
CA LYS A 414 -11.23 -23.65 -22.29
C LYS A 414 -9.92 -23.54 -21.53
N PHE A 415 -9.90 -22.64 -20.56
CA PHE A 415 -8.81 -22.57 -19.59
C PHE A 415 -9.34 -22.53 -18.16
N THR A 416 -8.71 -23.29 -17.28
CA THR A 416 -9.10 -23.43 -15.88
C THR A 416 -8.00 -22.90 -14.97
N SER A 417 -8.36 -22.04 -14.01
CA SER A 417 -7.52 -21.59 -12.90
C SER A 417 -8.27 -21.77 -11.58
N GLY A 418 -7.75 -22.63 -10.71
CA GLY A 418 -8.45 -23.07 -9.51
C GLY A 418 -9.82 -23.66 -9.84
N LYS A 419 -10.88 -23.12 -9.24
CA LYS A 419 -12.28 -23.56 -9.46
C LYS A 419 -12.98 -22.88 -10.65
N TYR A 420 -12.30 -21.98 -11.36
CA TYR A 420 -12.91 -21.20 -12.43
C TYR A 420 -12.46 -21.70 -13.80
N THR A 421 -13.42 -22.04 -14.65
CA THR A 421 -13.19 -22.42 -16.05
C THR A 421 -13.80 -21.35 -16.95
N ASN A 422 -13.04 -20.88 -17.93
CA ASN A 422 -13.45 -19.83 -18.86
C ASN A 422 -13.20 -20.26 -20.30
N ASP A 423 -14.01 -19.72 -21.21
CA ASP A 423 -13.92 -20.01 -22.64
C ASP A 423 -12.87 -19.15 -23.34
N ILE A 424 -12.31 -19.69 -24.43
CA ILE A 424 -11.47 -18.97 -25.38
C ILE A 424 -12.13 -19.05 -26.76
N TYR A 425 -12.50 -17.89 -27.29
CA TYR A 425 -13.16 -17.75 -28.57
C TYR A 425 -12.18 -17.42 -29.71
N ALA A 426 -12.56 -17.82 -30.92
CA ALA A 426 -11.88 -17.42 -32.16
C ALA A 426 -11.85 -15.89 -32.34
N SER A 427 -10.85 -15.36 -33.05
CA SER A 427 -10.70 -13.92 -33.29
C SER A 427 -11.86 -13.30 -34.09
N ASN A 428 -12.57 -14.09 -34.89
CA ASN A 428 -13.75 -13.69 -35.64
C ASN A 428 -15.07 -13.97 -34.92
N SER A 429 -15.05 -14.52 -33.70
CA SER A 429 -16.28 -14.80 -32.95
C SER A 429 -17.09 -13.54 -32.67
N THR A 430 -18.40 -13.61 -32.88
CA THR A 430 -19.35 -12.53 -32.55
C THR A 430 -19.67 -12.47 -31.06
N ASN A 431 -19.26 -13.46 -30.27
CA ASN A 431 -19.44 -13.45 -28.82
C ASN A 431 -18.54 -12.38 -28.19
N ASP A 432 -19.12 -11.51 -27.37
CA ASP A 432 -18.37 -10.67 -26.44
C ASP A 432 -17.85 -11.59 -25.31
N PRO A 433 -16.52 -11.78 -25.15
CA PRO A 433 -15.98 -12.65 -24.11
C PRO A 433 -16.35 -12.19 -22.69
N GLY A 434 -16.86 -10.97 -22.52
CA GLY A 434 -17.12 -10.41 -21.20
C GLY A 434 -15.81 -10.31 -20.40
N LYS A 435 -15.92 -10.42 -19.07
CA LYS A 435 -14.77 -10.14 -18.18
C LYS A 435 -13.75 -11.28 -18.06
N HIS A 436 -14.20 -12.53 -18.17
CA HIS A 436 -13.38 -13.69 -17.77
C HIS A 436 -13.04 -14.63 -18.93
N ASN A 437 -13.86 -14.68 -19.97
CA ASN A 437 -13.50 -15.41 -21.18
C ASN A 437 -12.45 -14.61 -21.97
N LYS A 438 -11.81 -15.26 -22.93
CA LYS A 438 -10.79 -14.66 -23.78
C LYS A 438 -11.18 -14.81 -25.24
N LYS A 439 -10.65 -13.92 -26.05
CA LYS A 439 -10.80 -13.96 -27.51
C LYS A 439 -9.43 -13.76 -28.13
N PHE A 440 -9.06 -14.59 -29.10
CA PHE A 440 -7.75 -14.45 -29.74
C PHE A 440 -7.62 -13.14 -30.52
N VAL A 441 -6.41 -12.57 -30.55
CA VAL A 441 -6.09 -11.39 -31.38
C VAL A 441 -6.16 -11.69 -32.87
N SER A 442 -5.82 -12.91 -33.28
CA SER A 442 -5.81 -13.35 -34.68
C SER A 442 -6.04 -14.86 -34.78
N LYS A 443 -6.37 -15.32 -35.98
CA LYS A 443 -6.49 -16.75 -36.29
C LYS A 443 -5.13 -17.46 -36.12
N ASP A 444 -4.05 -16.85 -36.60
CA ASP A 444 -2.71 -17.43 -36.51
C ASP A 444 -2.28 -17.73 -35.08
N LYS A 445 -2.62 -16.84 -34.13
CA LYS A 445 -2.35 -17.07 -32.70
C LYS A 445 -3.21 -18.17 -32.09
N ALA A 446 -4.45 -18.31 -32.56
CA ALA A 446 -5.31 -19.42 -32.19
C ALA A 446 -4.71 -20.74 -32.68
N ASP A 447 -4.34 -20.81 -33.97
CA ASP A 447 -3.79 -22.00 -34.61
C ASP A 447 -2.43 -22.38 -33.99
N GLU A 448 -1.56 -21.40 -33.68
CA GLU A 448 -0.29 -21.62 -32.97
C GLU A 448 -0.49 -22.34 -31.63
N LEU A 449 -1.43 -21.86 -30.81
CA LEU A 449 -1.74 -22.47 -29.52
C LEU A 449 -2.39 -23.85 -29.70
N ILE A 450 -3.45 -23.94 -30.50
CA ILE A 450 -4.25 -25.17 -30.68
C ILE A 450 -3.38 -26.30 -31.25
N ASN A 451 -2.58 -26.03 -32.28
CA ASN A 451 -1.72 -27.06 -32.87
C ASN A 451 -0.69 -27.63 -31.89
N LYS A 452 -0.27 -26.85 -30.89
CA LYS A 452 0.65 -27.32 -29.84
C LYS A 452 -0.01 -28.18 -28.78
N VAL A 453 -1.29 -27.97 -28.48
CA VAL A 453 -1.96 -28.62 -27.33
C VAL A 453 -3.02 -29.65 -27.71
N LYS A 454 -3.55 -29.64 -28.95
CA LYS A 454 -4.68 -30.47 -29.37
C LYS A 454 -4.47 -31.98 -29.21
N SER A 455 -3.23 -32.45 -29.33
CA SER A 455 -2.90 -33.88 -29.15
C SER A 455 -2.84 -34.31 -27.68
N ASN A 456 -2.57 -33.37 -26.77
CA ASN A 456 -2.55 -33.60 -25.33
C ASN A 456 -2.61 -32.27 -24.56
N TYR A 457 -3.81 -31.87 -24.15
CA TYR A 457 -4.03 -30.62 -23.40
C TYR A 457 -3.34 -30.60 -22.02
N ALA A 458 -3.06 -31.76 -21.43
CA ALA A 458 -2.38 -31.85 -20.14
C ALA A 458 -0.86 -31.70 -20.25
N LYS A 459 -0.28 -31.82 -21.46
CA LYS A 459 1.17 -31.72 -21.68
C LYS A 459 1.71 -30.34 -21.29
N TYR A 460 0.94 -29.28 -21.55
CA TYR A 460 1.34 -27.91 -21.29
C TYR A 460 0.39 -27.22 -20.32
N LYS A 461 0.93 -26.32 -19.50
CA LYS A 461 0.16 -25.25 -18.87
C LYS A 461 0.32 -23.99 -19.70
N LEU A 462 -0.78 -23.27 -19.90
CA LEU A 462 -0.71 -21.90 -20.36
C LEU A 462 -0.35 -21.03 -19.16
N VAL A 463 0.65 -20.18 -19.29
CA VAL A 463 1.07 -19.26 -18.24
C VAL A 463 1.08 -17.81 -18.71
N ARG A 464 0.74 -16.87 -17.81
CA ARG A 464 0.84 -15.42 -18.02
C ARG A 464 2.27 -14.90 -17.81
N LEU A 465 3.22 -15.56 -18.46
CA LEU A 465 4.63 -15.24 -18.33
C LEU A 465 5.25 -15.05 -19.71
N GLY A 466 6.12 -14.05 -19.81
CA GLY A 466 6.97 -13.85 -20.98
C GLY A 466 8.08 -14.88 -21.05
N TYR A 467 8.71 -15.01 -22.21
CA TYR A 467 9.87 -15.88 -22.40
C TYR A 467 10.87 -15.22 -23.35
N ASP A 468 12.07 -14.99 -22.85
CA ASP A 468 13.18 -14.46 -23.63
C ASP A 468 13.94 -15.61 -24.29
N LYS A 469 13.79 -15.72 -25.60
CA LYS A 469 14.43 -16.75 -26.42
C LYS A 469 15.95 -16.57 -26.49
N ASN A 470 16.45 -15.34 -26.41
CA ASN A 470 17.89 -15.06 -26.55
C ASN A 470 18.65 -15.51 -25.31
N THR A 471 18.06 -15.30 -24.13
CA THR A 471 18.66 -15.67 -22.85
C THR A 471 18.18 -17.04 -22.34
N ASN A 472 17.27 -17.70 -23.05
CA ASN A 472 16.63 -18.96 -22.66
C ASN A 472 15.94 -18.84 -21.28
N GLN A 473 15.27 -17.70 -21.04
CA GLN A 473 14.80 -17.30 -19.72
C GLN A 473 13.28 -17.10 -19.68
N LEU A 474 12.60 -17.80 -18.77
CA LEU A 474 11.22 -17.52 -18.44
C LEU A 474 11.15 -16.27 -17.57
N VAL A 475 10.34 -15.29 -17.97
CA VAL A 475 10.20 -14.01 -17.26
C VAL A 475 9.13 -14.16 -16.18
N LEU A 476 9.57 -14.35 -14.93
CA LEU A 476 8.69 -14.57 -13.78
C LEU A 476 8.07 -13.26 -13.29
N SER A 477 8.79 -12.14 -13.39
CA SER A 477 8.28 -10.79 -13.14
C SER A 477 9.03 -9.75 -13.97
N LYS A 478 8.33 -8.67 -14.33
CA LYS A 478 8.93 -7.45 -14.90
C LYS A 478 8.69 -6.28 -13.96
N SER A 479 9.68 -5.43 -13.78
CA SER A 479 9.57 -4.13 -13.11
C SER A 479 10.10 -3.05 -14.06
N ASN A 480 9.30 -2.02 -14.35
CA ASN A 480 9.63 -0.96 -15.32
C ASN A 480 10.03 -1.48 -16.72
N GLY A 481 9.36 -2.53 -17.20
CA GLY A 481 9.68 -3.16 -18.49
C GLY A 481 10.97 -3.97 -18.52
N LYS A 482 11.75 -3.98 -17.44
CA LYS A 482 12.94 -4.83 -17.26
C LYS A 482 12.57 -6.11 -16.53
N ILE A 483 13.25 -7.20 -16.85
CA ILE A 483 13.11 -8.47 -16.12
C ILE A 483 13.62 -8.24 -14.69
N ASP A 484 12.71 -8.34 -13.74
CA ASP A 484 13.00 -8.21 -12.30
C ASP A 484 13.34 -9.58 -11.72
N LYS A 485 12.59 -10.61 -12.12
CA LYS A 485 12.88 -12.02 -11.83
C LYS A 485 12.69 -12.84 -13.09
N GLY A 486 13.67 -13.68 -13.39
CA GLY A 486 13.55 -14.66 -14.47
C GLY A 486 14.28 -15.94 -14.14
N TYR A 487 13.81 -17.04 -14.71
CA TYR A 487 14.41 -18.35 -14.56
C TYR A 487 15.04 -18.80 -15.88
N LYS A 488 16.37 -18.90 -15.91
CA LYS A 488 17.09 -19.44 -17.06
C LYS A 488 16.89 -20.96 -17.07
N LEU A 489 16.25 -21.46 -18.11
CA LEU A 489 16.06 -22.89 -18.29
C LEU A 489 17.42 -23.56 -18.51
N LYS A 490 17.55 -24.77 -17.98
CA LYS A 490 18.68 -25.65 -18.30
C LYS A 490 18.62 -26.04 -19.78
N ASP A 491 19.75 -26.39 -20.37
CA ASP A 491 19.81 -26.77 -21.78
C ASP A 491 18.94 -28.01 -22.08
N GLU A 492 18.82 -28.94 -21.14
CA GLU A 492 17.92 -30.11 -21.21
C GLU A 492 16.42 -29.77 -21.22
N ASP A 493 16.07 -28.55 -20.79
CA ASP A 493 14.70 -28.03 -20.79
C ASP A 493 14.44 -27.10 -21.98
N LYS A 494 15.43 -26.90 -22.86
CA LYS A 494 15.30 -26.10 -24.06
C LYS A 494 14.23 -26.71 -24.98
N GLY A 495 13.24 -25.91 -25.35
CA GLY A 495 12.10 -26.35 -26.15
C GLY A 495 10.87 -26.81 -25.35
N LYS A 496 10.96 -26.94 -24.02
CA LYS A 496 9.81 -27.19 -23.13
C LYS A 496 8.98 -25.95 -22.82
N VAL A 497 9.37 -24.80 -23.38
CA VAL A 497 8.62 -23.54 -23.30
C VAL A 497 8.39 -22.98 -24.70
N VAL A 498 7.16 -22.57 -24.98
CA VAL A 498 6.76 -21.92 -26.24
C VAL A 498 6.25 -20.52 -25.93
N HIS A 499 6.98 -19.50 -26.37
CA HIS A 499 6.55 -18.11 -26.25
C HIS A 499 5.45 -17.81 -27.27
N LEU A 500 4.27 -17.40 -26.79
CA LEU A 500 3.13 -17.06 -27.64
C LEU A 500 2.98 -15.54 -27.84
N GLY A 501 3.55 -14.74 -26.94
CA GLY A 501 3.37 -13.28 -26.92
C GLY A 501 1.97 -12.88 -26.43
N VAL A 502 1.49 -11.70 -26.86
CA VAL A 502 0.13 -11.26 -26.57
C VAL A 502 -0.84 -11.96 -27.52
N ILE A 503 -1.61 -12.92 -27.00
CA ILE A 503 -2.51 -13.76 -27.81
C ILE A 503 -3.99 -13.41 -27.69
N PHE A 504 -4.39 -12.60 -26.69
CA PHE A 504 -5.79 -12.27 -26.44
C PHE A 504 -6.11 -10.79 -26.66
N SER A 505 -7.22 -10.51 -27.34
CA SER A 505 -7.69 -9.15 -27.64
C SER A 505 -7.95 -8.35 -26.37
N GLY A 506 -7.42 -7.12 -26.33
CA GLY A 506 -7.57 -6.22 -25.19
C GLY A 506 -6.70 -6.58 -23.99
N ASP A 507 -5.86 -7.61 -24.10
CA ASP A 507 -4.83 -7.93 -23.12
C ASP A 507 -3.50 -7.25 -23.50
N GLN A 508 -2.68 -6.91 -22.51
CA GLN A 508 -1.31 -6.42 -22.70
C GLN A 508 -0.30 -7.40 -22.08
N ILE A 509 -0.78 -8.55 -21.62
CA ILE A 509 0.01 -9.58 -20.95
C ILE A 509 0.53 -10.58 -21.98
N GLU A 510 1.80 -10.92 -21.89
CA GLU A 510 2.42 -12.00 -22.65
C GLU A 510 2.04 -13.37 -22.06
N TYR A 511 1.83 -14.34 -22.94
CA TYR A 511 1.54 -15.72 -22.58
C TYR A 511 2.62 -16.66 -23.14
N SER A 512 2.86 -17.75 -22.42
CA SER A 512 3.71 -18.85 -22.88
C SER A 512 3.06 -20.20 -22.55
N LEU A 513 3.36 -21.23 -23.33
CA LEU A 513 3.13 -22.61 -22.91
C LEU A 513 4.37 -23.11 -22.19
N VAL A 514 4.19 -23.74 -21.04
CA VAL A 514 5.25 -24.39 -20.27
C VAL A 514 4.86 -25.85 -20.09
N GLU A 515 5.74 -26.79 -20.42
CA GLU A 515 5.45 -28.22 -20.18
C GLU A 515 5.13 -28.45 -18.70
N SER A 516 4.04 -29.17 -18.43
CA SER A 516 3.54 -29.40 -17.07
C SER A 516 4.59 -30.06 -16.17
N THR A 517 5.55 -30.79 -16.73
CA THR A 517 6.64 -31.44 -15.99
C THR A 517 7.58 -30.44 -15.32
N LEU A 518 7.71 -29.22 -15.88
CA LEU A 518 8.52 -28.14 -15.32
C LEU A 518 7.82 -27.43 -14.16
N ILE A 519 6.49 -27.45 -14.13
CA ILE A 519 5.70 -26.82 -13.06
C ILE A 519 5.50 -27.83 -11.94
N LYS A 520 6.04 -27.50 -10.77
CA LYS A 520 5.95 -28.32 -9.57
C LYS A 520 5.07 -27.64 -8.54
N GLU A 521 4.41 -28.46 -7.72
CA GLU A 521 3.55 -28.02 -6.63
C GLU A 521 4.12 -28.45 -5.30
N LYS A 522 4.08 -27.56 -4.30
CA LYS A 522 4.38 -27.87 -2.91
C LYS A 522 3.25 -27.37 -2.02
N LYS A 523 2.67 -28.27 -1.23
CA LYS A 523 1.72 -27.92 -0.19
C LYS A 523 2.48 -27.56 1.09
N LEU A 524 2.28 -26.34 1.57
CA LEU A 524 2.66 -25.93 2.91
C LEU A 524 1.48 -26.19 3.84
N ASP A 525 1.74 -26.85 4.96
CA ASP A 525 0.75 -27.09 6.01
C ASP A 525 0.71 -25.92 7.01
N SER A 526 -0.18 -26.03 8.01
CA SER A 526 -0.31 -25.03 9.06
C SER A 526 0.98 -24.84 9.85
N ASN A 527 1.87 -25.83 9.98
CA ASN A 527 3.15 -25.64 10.68
C ASN A 527 4.10 -24.72 9.93
N ALA A 528 4.05 -24.73 8.60
CA ALA A 528 4.86 -23.90 7.72
C ALA A 528 4.27 -22.49 7.46
N LEU A 529 3.08 -22.22 7.99
CA LEU A 529 2.32 -20.99 7.74
C LEU A 529 2.04 -20.24 9.04
N LEU A 530 2.02 -18.92 8.99
CA LEU A 530 1.57 -18.08 10.09
C LEU A 530 0.03 -18.01 10.06
N ASN A 531 -0.64 -18.80 10.88
CA ASN A 531 -2.09 -18.71 11.02
C ASN A 531 -2.44 -17.56 11.98
N LYS A 532 -3.72 -17.15 11.98
CA LYS A 532 -4.18 -16.01 12.79
C LYS A 532 -3.82 -16.15 14.28
N VAL A 533 -3.93 -17.36 14.82
CA VAL A 533 -3.61 -17.66 16.23
C VAL A 533 -2.12 -17.48 16.56
N ASP A 534 -1.23 -17.56 15.57
CA ASP A 534 0.22 -17.40 15.73
C ASP A 534 0.69 -15.97 15.54
N ALA A 535 -0.18 -15.11 14.99
CA ALA A 535 0.09 -13.71 14.78
C ALA A 535 -0.30 -12.89 16.02
N ASP A 536 0.34 -11.73 16.18
CA ASP A 536 -0.14 -10.62 17.00
C ASP A 536 0.05 -9.32 16.22
N TRP A 537 -0.61 -8.26 16.65
CA TRP A 537 -0.48 -6.93 16.07
C TRP A 537 -0.24 -5.93 17.19
N VAL A 538 0.76 -5.08 17.00
CA VAL A 538 1.06 -3.97 17.90
C VAL A 538 1.21 -2.68 17.09
N SER A 539 1.28 -1.54 17.77
CA SER A 539 1.56 -0.28 17.09
C SER A 539 2.83 -0.39 16.25
N ALA A 540 2.84 0.24 15.07
CA ALA A 540 4.11 0.59 14.44
C ALA A 540 4.91 1.51 15.38
N PRO A 541 6.25 1.53 15.30
CA PRO A 541 7.04 2.51 16.04
C PRO A 541 6.57 3.93 15.73
N LEU A 542 6.32 4.71 16.79
CA LEU A 542 5.80 6.08 16.68
C LEU A 542 6.91 7.13 16.75
N LYS A 543 8.16 6.68 16.89
CA LYS A 543 9.32 7.51 17.19
C LYS A 543 10.57 7.00 16.49
N GLY A 544 11.52 7.89 16.19
CA GLY A 544 12.87 7.47 15.79
C GLY A 544 13.64 6.93 16.98
N LYS A 545 13.74 7.75 18.02
CA LYS A 545 14.44 7.47 19.29
C LYS A 545 13.50 7.61 20.49
N SER A 546 13.94 7.20 21.67
CA SER A 546 13.06 7.08 22.84
C SER A 546 12.56 8.45 23.34
N GLU A 547 13.41 9.47 23.24
CA GLU A 547 13.20 10.86 23.65
C GLU A 547 12.27 11.66 22.73
N ASP A 548 12.01 11.17 21.50
CA ASP A 548 11.16 11.86 20.54
C ASP A 548 9.68 11.87 20.99
N LYS A 549 8.88 12.74 20.38
CA LYS A 549 7.41 12.76 20.59
C LYS A 549 6.76 11.64 19.77
N ASN A 550 5.68 11.01 20.27
CA ASN A 550 4.96 10.00 19.49
C ASN A 550 4.28 10.65 18.29
N SER A 551 4.55 10.15 17.10
CA SER A 551 3.89 10.58 15.86
C SER A 551 3.20 9.41 15.19
N VAL A 552 1.90 9.52 15.02
CA VAL A 552 1.06 8.50 14.39
C VAL A 552 0.92 8.85 12.92
N PHE A 553 1.34 7.95 12.05
CA PHE A 553 1.18 8.17 10.61
C PHE A 553 -0.31 8.17 10.24
N VAL A 554 -0.73 9.20 9.51
CA VAL A 554 -2.07 9.30 8.94
C VAL A 554 -1.96 9.16 7.43
N GLN A 555 -2.73 8.24 6.86
CA GLN A 555 -2.81 8.07 5.41
C GLN A 555 -4.21 7.64 4.99
N GLY A 556 -4.69 8.19 3.89
CA GLY A 556 -5.97 7.78 3.31
C GLY A 556 -6.54 8.81 2.37
N PRO A 557 -7.67 8.48 1.72
CA PRO A 557 -8.34 9.41 0.82
C PRO A 557 -8.89 10.62 1.58
N SER A 558 -8.80 11.77 0.94
CA SER A 558 -9.54 12.99 1.28
C SER A 558 -10.48 13.35 0.13
N MET A 559 -11.56 14.08 0.44
CA MET A 559 -12.32 14.81 -0.56
C MET A 559 -11.52 16.06 -0.93
N VAL A 560 -10.89 16.04 -2.11
CA VAL A 560 -10.22 17.20 -2.70
C VAL A 560 -11.26 17.98 -3.50
N LEU A 561 -11.55 19.19 -3.04
CA LEU A 561 -12.65 20.00 -3.57
C LEU A 561 -12.18 20.84 -4.75
N ILE A 562 -12.95 20.82 -5.83
CA ILE A 562 -12.58 21.42 -7.10
C ILE A 562 -13.61 22.47 -7.48
N HIS A 563 -13.12 23.64 -7.89
CA HIS A 563 -13.93 24.69 -8.47
C HIS A 563 -14.59 24.21 -9.78
N ALA A 564 -15.90 24.44 -9.91
CA ALA A 564 -16.69 24.16 -11.10
C ALA A 564 -17.38 25.41 -11.65
N ASN A 565 -18.42 25.90 -10.98
CA ASN A 565 -19.12 27.15 -11.25
C ASN A 565 -19.89 27.50 -9.96
N GLU A 566 -20.49 28.69 -9.84
CA GLU A 566 -21.12 29.14 -8.58
C GLU A 566 -22.15 28.13 -8.02
N ARG A 567 -23.04 27.63 -8.87
CA ARG A 567 -24.11 26.70 -8.49
C ARG A 567 -23.57 25.35 -8.01
N GLU A 568 -22.68 24.75 -8.79
CA GLU A 568 -22.08 23.45 -8.44
C GLU A 568 -21.09 23.55 -7.28
N ASN A 569 -20.42 24.69 -7.10
CA ASN A 569 -19.58 24.93 -5.92
C ASN A 569 -20.43 24.91 -4.65
N LYS A 570 -21.56 25.63 -4.64
CA LYS A 570 -22.51 25.61 -3.53
C LYS A 570 -23.00 24.20 -3.25
N ALA A 571 -23.44 23.49 -4.29
CA ALA A 571 -23.92 22.11 -4.16
C ALA A 571 -22.83 21.14 -3.63
N THR A 572 -21.57 21.32 -4.05
CA THR A 572 -20.42 20.54 -3.55
C THR A 572 -20.25 20.70 -2.04
N LYS A 573 -20.30 21.93 -1.53
CA LYS A 573 -20.22 22.20 -0.09
C LYS A 573 -21.39 21.59 0.68
N LEU A 574 -22.61 21.68 0.13
CA LEU A 574 -23.81 21.09 0.71
C LEU A 574 -23.72 19.55 0.77
N PHE A 575 -23.17 18.90 -0.26
CA PHE A 575 -22.92 17.46 -0.25
C PHE A 575 -21.93 17.06 0.85
N VAL A 576 -20.80 17.77 0.98
CA VAL A 576 -19.81 17.53 2.03
C VAL A 576 -20.44 17.67 3.43
N ASN A 577 -21.23 18.73 3.64
CA ASN A 577 -21.96 18.95 4.88
C ASN A 577 -22.97 17.82 5.16
N TRP A 578 -23.72 17.37 4.15
CA TRP A 578 -24.63 16.23 4.28
C TRP A 578 -23.89 14.95 4.68
N MET A 579 -22.73 14.68 4.07
CA MET A 579 -21.96 13.47 4.31
C MET A 579 -21.51 13.33 5.77
N PHE A 580 -21.20 14.45 6.43
CA PHE A 580 -20.73 14.49 7.81
C PHE A 580 -21.84 14.62 8.86
N LYS A 581 -22.93 15.32 8.52
CA LYS A 581 -23.92 15.73 9.53
C LYS A 581 -25.28 15.05 9.40
N ASN A 582 -25.63 14.56 8.21
CA ASN A 582 -26.97 14.03 7.99
C ASN A 582 -27.10 12.63 8.58
N LYS A 583 -27.73 12.53 9.74
CA LYS A 583 -27.93 11.24 10.39
C LYS A 583 -29.05 10.45 9.71
N LEU A 584 -28.71 9.34 9.08
CA LEU A 584 -29.67 8.49 8.38
C LEU A 584 -30.26 7.45 9.33
N ASN A 585 -31.57 7.21 9.22
CA ASN A 585 -32.23 6.10 9.93
C ASN A 585 -31.58 4.77 9.59
N SER A 586 -31.29 4.55 8.31
CA SER A 586 -30.40 3.47 7.87
C SER A 586 -29.74 3.76 6.54
N ILE A 587 -28.60 3.12 6.31
CA ILE A 587 -27.90 3.04 5.03
C ILE A 587 -27.44 1.60 4.80
N GLU A 588 -27.55 1.13 3.56
CA GLU A 588 -27.24 -0.26 3.20
C GLU A 588 -26.23 -0.33 2.06
N PHE A 589 -25.21 -1.16 2.24
CA PHE A 589 -24.17 -1.41 1.24
C PHE A 589 -24.20 -2.87 0.80
N ASN A 590 -24.12 -3.07 -0.51
CA ASN A 590 -24.12 -4.41 -1.09
C ASN A 590 -22.69 -4.97 -1.10
N LYS A 591 -22.40 -5.95 -0.25
CA LYS A 591 -21.29 -6.88 -0.51
C LYS A 591 -21.78 -7.82 -1.60
N THR A 592 -20.89 -8.20 -2.50
CA THR A 592 -21.11 -9.04 -3.70
C THR A 592 -22.01 -10.30 -3.55
N LYS A 593 -22.46 -10.67 -2.33
CA LYS A 593 -23.51 -11.66 -2.00
C LYS A 593 -24.37 -11.37 -0.75
N LYS A 594 -24.15 -10.29 0.02
CA LYS A 594 -24.90 -9.98 1.26
C LYS A 594 -24.90 -8.48 1.55
N ALA A 595 -26.07 -7.91 1.77
CA ALA A 595 -26.21 -6.54 2.23
C ALA A 595 -25.67 -6.36 3.66
N VAL A 596 -24.98 -5.24 3.89
CA VAL A 596 -24.56 -4.78 5.22
C VAL A 596 -25.32 -3.49 5.51
N LYS A 597 -26.16 -3.54 6.53
CA LYS A 597 -26.99 -2.41 6.97
C LYS A 597 -26.35 -1.73 8.18
N PHE A 598 -26.36 -0.40 8.17
CA PHE A 598 -25.99 0.45 9.28
C PHE A 598 -27.17 1.32 9.66
N ASP A 599 -27.54 1.34 10.94
CA ASP A 599 -28.69 2.09 11.44
C ASP A 599 -28.22 3.33 12.23
N ASN A 600 -28.99 4.42 12.16
CA ASN A 600 -28.80 5.64 12.95
C ASN A 600 -27.36 6.20 12.87
N ILE A 601 -26.84 6.34 11.65
CA ILE A 601 -25.43 6.63 11.38
C ILE A 601 -25.30 7.78 10.37
N VAL A 602 -24.21 8.54 10.44
CA VAL A 602 -23.87 9.51 9.40
C VAL A 602 -23.15 8.81 8.23
N PRO A 603 -23.36 9.24 6.97
CA PRO A 603 -22.81 8.58 5.78
C PRO A 603 -21.29 8.37 5.84
N ILE A 604 -20.54 9.34 6.36
CA ILE A 604 -19.09 9.24 6.53
C ILE A 604 -18.68 8.07 7.43
N ASP A 605 -19.36 7.87 8.54
CA ASP A 605 -19.05 6.79 9.49
C ASP A 605 -19.42 5.43 8.91
N ALA A 606 -20.57 5.34 8.20
CA ALA A 606 -20.96 4.12 7.51
C ALA A 606 -19.94 3.73 6.44
N PHE A 607 -19.53 4.70 5.60
CA PHE A 607 -18.50 4.50 4.59
C PHE A 607 -17.24 3.90 5.22
N ASN A 608 -16.72 4.54 6.26
CA ASN A 608 -15.48 4.14 6.92
C ASN A 608 -15.58 2.77 7.61
N GLN A 609 -16.68 2.48 8.32
CA GLN A 609 -16.91 1.18 8.96
C GLN A 609 -16.96 0.05 7.92
N TYR A 610 -17.61 0.27 6.77
CA TYR A 610 -17.65 -0.75 5.71
C TYR A 610 -16.31 -0.92 5.00
N SER A 611 -15.61 0.19 4.74
CA SER A 611 -14.35 0.20 4.00
C SER A 611 -13.11 -0.15 4.83
N SER A 612 -13.29 -0.45 6.13
CA SER A 612 -12.22 -0.70 7.10
C SER A 612 -11.26 0.49 7.30
N TYR A 613 -11.78 1.71 7.19
CA TYR A 613 -11.07 2.94 7.54
C TYR A 613 -11.50 3.43 8.93
N ILE A 614 -10.68 4.30 9.51
CA ILE A 614 -11.03 5.11 10.69
C ILE A 614 -11.74 6.35 10.18
N SER A 615 -12.94 6.60 10.69
CA SER A 615 -13.68 7.81 10.35
C SER A 615 -12.99 9.04 10.97
N PRO A 616 -12.87 10.15 10.23
CA PRO A 616 -12.31 11.39 10.76
C PRO A 616 -13.30 12.19 11.62
N SER A 617 -14.55 11.73 11.75
CA SER A 617 -15.57 12.45 12.54
C SER A 617 -15.28 12.38 14.03
N LYS A 618 -15.55 13.47 14.75
CA LYS A 618 -15.42 13.54 16.21
C LYS A 618 -16.38 12.56 16.90
N SER A 619 -17.60 12.42 16.36
CA SER A 619 -18.60 11.46 16.85
C SER A 619 -18.12 10.01 16.82
N TYR A 620 -17.25 9.65 15.88
CA TYR A 620 -16.66 8.32 15.81
C TYR A 620 -15.72 8.01 16.98
N PHE A 621 -14.99 9.02 17.48
CA PHE A 621 -14.11 8.88 18.65
C PHE A 621 -14.86 9.08 19.98
N GLU A 622 -15.98 9.79 19.94
CA GLU A 622 -16.87 10.06 21.08
C GLU A 622 -17.91 8.94 21.33
N THR A 623 -17.85 7.80 20.62
CA THR A 623 -18.81 6.68 20.77
C THR A 623 -19.21 6.46 22.23
N LYS A 624 -20.49 6.76 22.54
CA LYS A 624 -21.03 6.93 23.89
C LYS A 624 -20.60 5.77 24.81
N ASN A 625 -19.93 6.13 25.91
CA ASN A 625 -19.38 5.27 26.97
C ASN A 625 -18.07 4.52 26.65
N GLY A 626 -17.38 4.85 25.56
CA GLY A 626 -16.06 4.27 25.26
C GLY A 626 -16.10 2.80 24.83
N ASP A 627 -17.29 2.24 24.59
CA ASP A 627 -17.45 0.87 24.10
C ASP A 627 -17.17 0.78 22.59
N ILE A 628 -15.88 0.61 22.28
CA ILE A 628 -15.37 0.44 20.92
C ILE A 628 -15.84 -0.86 20.24
N SER A 629 -16.44 -1.80 20.97
CA SER A 629 -16.92 -3.07 20.39
C SER A 629 -18.03 -2.84 19.35
N LYS A 630 -18.82 -1.76 19.52
CA LYS A 630 -19.88 -1.35 18.60
C LYS A 630 -19.37 -0.95 17.21
N LEU A 631 -18.10 -0.54 17.13
CA LEU A 631 -17.44 -0.18 15.86
C LEU A 631 -17.01 -1.41 15.05
N LYS A 632 -17.04 -2.62 15.64
CA LYS A 632 -16.66 -3.89 14.99
C LYS A 632 -15.27 -3.83 14.32
N LEU A 633 -14.34 -3.11 14.94
CA LEU A 633 -12.97 -2.96 14.42
C LEU A 633 -12.24 -4.31 14.46
N ASN A 634 -11.48 -4.61 13.41
CA ASN A 634 -10.48 -5.67 13.46
C ASN A 634 -9.28 -5.24 14.32
N ASP A 635 -8.38 -6.18 14.65
CA ASP A 635 -7.24 -5.91 15.56
C ASP A 635 -6.36 -4.74 15.08
N ALA A 636 -6.10 -4.63 13.78
CA ALA A 636 -5.30 -3.54 13.22
C ALA A 636 -6.02 -2.18 13.28
N SER A 637 -7.30 -2.16 12.90
CA SER A 637 -8.13 -0.94 12.96
C SER A 637 -8.32 -0.47 14.41
N LYS A 638 -8.37 -1.40 15.38
CA LYS A 638 -8.42 -1.05 16.81
C LYS A 638 -7.15 -0.32 17.24
N ILE A 639 -5.97 -0.82 16.87
CA ILE A 639 -4.68 -0.16 17.16
C ILE A 639 -4.62 1.23 16.52
N ALA A 640 -5.02 1.35 15.26
CA ALA A 640 -5.08 2.64 14.57
C ALA A 640 -6.03 3.62 15.29
N PHE A 641 -7.22 3.16 15.65
CA PHE A 641 -8.20 3.96 16.40
C PHE A 641 -7.63 4.45 17.72
N GLU A 642 -7.02 3.57 18.51
CA GLU A 642 -6.44 3.91 19.81
C GLU A 642 -5.28 4.92 19.67
N ASN A 643 -4.40 4.73 18.69
CA ASN A 643 -3.31 5.67 18.42
C ASN A 643 -3.82 7.05 17.99
N LEU A 644 -4.81 7.10 17.09
CA LEU A 644 -5.40 8.36 16.61
C LEU A 644 -6.18 9.06 17.73
N LYS A 645 -6.88 8.31 18.59
CA LYS A 645 -7.58 8.86 19.76
C LYS A 645 -6.61 9.56 20.72
N LYS A 646 -5.40 9.01 20.91
CA LYS A 646 -4.38 9.61 21.77
C LYS A 646 -3.90 10.98 21.29
N ILE A 647 -3.98 11.27 19.99
CA ILE A 647 -3.64 12.61 19.47
C ILE A 647 -4.55 13.67 20.06
N SER A 648 -5.84 13.37 20.20
CA SER A 648 -6.81 14.26 20.82
C SER A 648 -6.78 14.21 22.36
N SER A 649 -6.58 13.03 22.97
CA SER A 649 -6.64 12.90 24.43
C SER A 649 -5.31 13.15 25.17
N ASP A 650 -4.18 13.14 24.45
CA ASP A 650 -2.82 13.29 24.99
C ASP A 650 -1.92 14.04 23.98
N SER A 651 -2.39 15.22 23.54
CA SER A 651 -1.75 16.03 22.49
C SER A 651 -0.35 16.55 22.84
N SER A 652 0.03 16.55 24.12
CA SER A 652 1.38 16.90 24.57
C SER A 652 2.38 15.81 24.16
N ASN A 653 1.99 14.54 24.19
CA ASN A 653 2.84 13.39 23.90
C ASN A 653 2.61 12.75 22.52
N TYR A 654 1.45 13.02 21.89
CA TYR A 654 1.06 12.46 20.60
C TYR A 654 0.75 13.55 19.58
N GLN A 655 1.02 13.25 18.30
CA GLN A 655 0.69 14.08 17.15
C GLN A 655 0.55 13.22 15.89
N THR A 656 0.15 13.83 14.78
CA THR A 656 0.17 13.19 13.46
C THR A 656 1.56 13.26 12.83
N ALA A 657 1.84 12.29 11.96
CA ALA A 657 2.84 12.37 10.90
C ALA A 657 2.15 12.16 9.55
N ASP A 658 2.55 12.92 8.54
CA ASP A 658 2.10 12.77 7.16
C ASP A 658 3.25 13.15 6.23
N ASP A 659 3.12 12.81 4.95
CA ASP A 659 3.97 13.35 3.91
C ASP A 659 3.66 14.84 3.71
N VAL A 660 4.66 15.65 3.33
CA VAL A 660 4.39 16.98 2.76
C VAL A 660 3.54 16.77 1.52
N ALA A 661 2.40 17.43 1.38
CA ALA A 661 1.47 17.19 0.28
C ALA A 661 1.76 18.14 -0.88
N SER A 662 2.73 17.81 -1.74
CA SER A 662 3.20 18.66 -2.83
C SER A 662 3.45 17.86 -4.11
N VAL A 663 3.63 18.55 -5.24
CA VAL A 663 3.80 17.90 -6.55
C VAL A 663 5.00 16.97 -6.69
N LYS A 664 6.02 17.08 -5.81
CA LYS A 664 7.22 16.20 -5.81
C LYS A 664 7.17 15.07 -4.79
N SER A 665 6.16 15.01 -3.94
CA SER A 665 6.12 14.10 -2.79
C SER A 665 6.10 12.63 -3.19
N ASP A 666 5.30 12.27 -4.19
CA ASP A 666 5.23 10.90 -4.70
C ASP A 666 6.55 10.45 -5.35
N LYS A 667 7.19 11.35 -6.12
CA LYS A 667 8.50 11.09 -6.73
C LYS A 667 9.57 10.82 -5.66
N LEU A 668 9.56 11.61 -4.59
CA LEU A 668 10.50 11.41 -3.48
C LEU A 668 10.24 10.10 -2.74
N ARG A 669 8.97 9.78 -2.46
CA ARG A 669 8.58 8.51 -1.83
C ARG A 669 9.09 7.32 -2.64
N ASP A 670 8.89 7.35 -3.95
CA ASP A 670 9.33 6.32 -4.88
C ASP A 670 10.86 6.21 -4.93
N ALA A 671 11.57 7.35 -4.91
CA ALA A 671 13.03 7.39 -4.90
C ALA A 671 13.61 6.78 -3.62
N ILE A 672 13.10 7.16 -2.45
CA ILE A 672 13.52 6.61 -1.14
C ILE A 672 13.27 5.10 -1.10
N GLY A 673 12.06 4.65 -1.44
CA GLY A 673 11.71 3.23 -1.42
C GLY A 673 12.55 2.41 -2.42
N SER A 674 12.76 2.92 -3.62
CA SER A 674 13.54 2.24 -4.67
C SER A 674 15.02 2.16 -4.34
N ALA A 675 15.59 3.22 -3.76
CA ALA A 675 16.96 3.21 -3.27
C ALA A 675 17.13 2.19 -2.13
N GLY A 676 16.19 2.15 -1.17
CA GLY A 676 16.23 1.18 -0.06
C GLY A 676 16.17 -0.27 -0.56
N ARG A 677 15.27 -0.58 -1.50
CA ARG A 677 15.21 -1.90 -2.15
C ARG A 677 16.50 -2.25 -2.87
N LYS A 678 17.13 -1.28 -3.55
CA LYS A 678 18.43 -1.50 -4.19
C LYS A 678 19.50 -1.87 -3.16
N MET A 679 19.60 -1.15 -2.06
CA MET A 679 20.56 -1.46 -0.98
C MET A 679 20.34 -2.87 -0.41
N VAL A 680 19.08 -3.25 -0.17
CA VAL A 680 18.72 -4.61 0.28
C VAL A 680 19.18 -5.67 -0.73
N ASN A 681 18.97 -5.44 -2.03
CA ASN A 681 19.40 -6.37 -3.07
C ASN A 681 20.93 -6.47 -3.20
N GLU A 682 21.65 -5.37 -2.99
CA GLU A 682 23.12 -5.35 -2.97
C GLU A 682 23.66 -6.14 -1.79
N VAL A 683 23.11 -5.93 -0.58
CA VAL A 683 23.46 -6.72 0.61
C VAL A 683 23.15 -8.20 0.41
N ALA A 684 21.97 -8.53 -0.13
CA ALA A 684 21.59 -9.92 -0.44
C ALA A 684 22.53 -10.58 -1.47
N SER A 685 23.20 -9.78 -2.30
CA SER A 685 24.22 -10.22 -3.27
C SER A 685 25.65 -10.15 -2.72
N SER A 686 25.80 -10.00 -1.39
CA SER A 686 27.09 -9.86 -0.70
C SER A 686 27.94 -8.68 -1.18
N LYS A 687 27.30 -7.63 -1.71
CA LYS A 687 27.98 -6.38 -2.04
C LYS A 687 27.95 -5.45 -0.82
N PRO A 688 29.09 -4.85 -0.44
CA PRO A 688 29.11 -3.85 0.61
C PRO A 688 28.27 -2.64 0.18
N VAL A 689 27.61 -2.03 1.15
CA VAL A 689 26.84 -0.79 0.97
C VAL A 689 27.24 0.18 2.08
N ASP A 690 27.25 1.47 1.76
CA ASP A 690 27.41 2.54 2.75
C ASP A 690 26.28 3.57 2.63
N LEU A 691 26.16 4.44 3.65
CA LEU A 691 25.09 5.43 3.73
C LEU A 691 25.21 6.50 2.62
N LYS A 692 26.43 6.77 2.14
CA LYS A 692 26.68 7.75 1.09
C LYS A 692 26.15 7.24 -0.25
N ASP A 693 26.37 5.97 -0.56
CA ASP A 693 25.81 5.30 -1.74
C ASP A 693 24.28 5.31 -1.71
N PHE A 694 23.70 5.10 -0.52
CA PHE A 694 22.26 5.16 -0.35
C PHE A 694 21.72 6.57 -0.65
N LEU A 695 22.30 7.62 -0.06
CA LEU A 695 21.92 9.01 -0.32
C LEU A 695 22.09 9.38 -1.80
N ALA A 696 23.21 9.00 -2.41
CA ALA A 696 23.48 9.25 -3.83
C ALA A 696 22.46 8.53 -4.74
N GLN A 697 22.01 7.33 -4.36
CA GLN A 697 20.97 6.62 -5.09
C GLN A 697 19.61 7.30 -4.98
N ILE A 698 19.27 7.87 -3.82
CA ILE A 698 18.05 8.66 -3.63
C ILE A 698 18.10 9.90 -4.53
N ASP A 699 19.20 10.66 -4.50
CA ASP A 699 19.41 11.84 -5.36
C ASP A 699 19.23 11.49 -6.85
N LYS A 700 19.89 10.42 -7.30
CA LYS A 700 19.83 9.95 -8.69
C LYS A 700 18.42 9.57 -9.14
N LEU A 701 17.61 8.95 -8.29
CA LEU A 701 16.25 8.52 -8.63
C LEU A 701 15.24 9.66 -8.51
N PHE A 702 15.55 10.65 -7.67
CA PHE A 702 14.67 11.79 -7.43
C PHE A 702 14.86 12.90 -8.49
N LYS A 703 16.05 13.04 -9.08
CA LYS A 703 16.26 13.84 -10.30
C LYS A 703 15.58 13.19 -11.49
#